data_AF-A0A3M1UTJ7-F1
#
_entry.id   AF-A0A3M1UTJ7-F1
#
_cell.length_a   1.000
_cell.length_b   1.000
_cell.length_c   1.000
_cell.angle_alpha   90.00
_cell.angle_beta   90.00
_cell.angle_gamma   90.00
#
_symmetry.space_group_name_H-M   'P 1'
#
loop_
_entity.id
_entity.type
_entity.pdbx_description
1 polymer ?
#
loop_
_entity_poly.entity_id
_entity_poly.type
_entity_poly.pdbx_seq_one_letter_code
_entity_poly.pdbx_strand_id
1 'polypeptide(L)'
;MCLSPTQPFMVYLYRLLSGTAMLSIVCSLYAQAPAPDACGTDVLHQQMYNHDAEYQRTFDQMNERLYRQLLQHQRQAPSSPQRNNNSCDQVLQIPVVVHIMHLPGDQTPDDQTSNLTDARVQAGIAHLNDAFRNRGPYAGGPYYTDAGISSVDVEIEFVLARRAPDGSPTNGIVRVPTAYSNLFKDDPCGNGTEDGCMKALSIWDPTRYMNVWLVNEICETRADNPGSCWIGGYAFYANSHGQPYDGIVNEARFWGASPDDSKLHIHEVGHYLNLFHTFRNEDCANDNCLLDGDRVCDTPPDLNGTIYTSCNSPVPANRTSNSCSTDANDSSPNNPFSTDVQDMYENYMDYGFWVCQNTFTPGQKARMRASLQGIRGSLLQSDGAIPPNSALDVGIERISMPDGFACSSAMTPVLEVKNYGTNTINSLVIGQELNGNLLSSYNWAGSLAPGQSSNIALNTINIPFEGTHTFKAIILDANGIGKDSYSLNDESCDVFDYAPSAILNTLPYCLDFEGSANLPAGWKKENARAASLWKSYEGPLACADAGQRAFYLDTWENSAIEFGSEDAIVSSVIDLSNYSSAELRFDRAYKRAFAPLALTVEVSADCGASFQQLLHLDELSLATAPGFAYSGLWIPGSCDEWQQENINLNDYVGSSIILRFKATYTQSAAFSQRLYLDNLCIDGFSDVVLPCTGPSAIASAVGEYVADTACLDGAGWTHYWKRAATPPATPADVLLLSIKQDGVMQLEPSQVRVGITPAHGNGGHDLSAAPYVSRQDGWYVMGRYYDVSPTVQPAEAVSVRFYYDDTDFQDVQQAVAASPVPGTLDSHTALVFYKISGHNPNPALDQHAGVMPAQFTELFHAGTPSPTAWTYQSLGGYHQAEFQVLSFSGGGGGSNGRGDGGTVFPVELLHFEGVAAQEQIQLSWSTAWELNNDRFVVQRQANGAFISIGEVKGKQNSRELSRYEFTDDAPLLGSNIYRLKQVDLNGSFSYSPAIEVVFSRNKGVYLFPNPSKQQFSVQLEAGEAGELDIRVLSMRGKEVLRKQVHASGGAAISLEWGSIPAGVYVYEIQLNGRMYRGKLIRH
;
A
#
# COMPACT_ATOMS: atom_id res chain seq x y z
N MET A 1 24.54 30.27 53.36
CA MET A 1 24.95 31.54 52.73
C MET A 1 26.43 31.41 52.41
N CYS A 2 26.81 31.17 51.16
CA CYS A 2 28.16 31.44 50.69
C CYS A 2 28.08 31.68 49.18
N LEU A 3 28.31 32.93 48.80
CA LEU A 3 28.64 33.35 47.45
C LEU A 3 30.11 32.99 47.16
N SER A 4 30.38 32.73 45.88
CA SER A 4 31.72 32.53 45.28
C SER A 4 32.69 33.69 45.55
N PRO A 5 34.01 33.53 45.27
CA PRO A 5 34.48 33.99 43.95
C PRO A 5 35.66 33.24 43.31
N THR A 6 35.54 33.03 41.99
CA THR A 6 36.51 33.29 40.89
C THR A 6 37.94 32.69 40.90
N GLN A 7 38.27 31.97 39.80
CA GLN A 7 39.61 31.70 39.23
C GLN A 7 40.43 33.00 38.98
N PRO A 8 41.78 33.04 38.69
CA PRO A 8 42.55 32.03 37.92
C PRO A 8 44.08 31.85 38.21
N PHE A 9 44.70 30.93 37.46
CA PHE A 9 46.11 30.84 37.03
C PHE A 9 47.28 30.49 38.00
N MET A 10 48.14 29.63 37.43
CA MET A 10 49.59 29.42 37.62
C MET A 10 50.12 28.36 38.61
N VAL A 11 50.63 27.31 37.98
CA VAL A 11 51.83 26.54 38.33
C VAL A 11 52.97 27.47 38.78
N TYR A 12 53.53 27.28 39.99
CA TYR A 12 54.98 27.22 40.24
C TYR A 12 55.35 26.90 41.71
N LEU A 13 56.30 25.97 41.84
CA LEU A 13 57.34 25.82 42.88
C LEU A 13 56.99 25.37 44.32
N TYR A 14 57.48 24.16 44.60
CA TYR A 14 57.70 23.53 45.90
C TYR A 14 58.72 24.24 46.81
N ARG A 15 58.48 24.10 48.13
CA ARG A 15 59.35 24.22 49.34
C ARG A 15 59.42 25.58 50.05
N LEU A 16 58.93 25.60 51.30
CA LEU A 16 59.68 26.03 52.50
C LEU A 16 58.90 25.71 53.79
N LEU A 17 59.48 24.80 54.60
CA LEU A 17 59.55 24.74 56.08
C LEU A 17 58.32 25.25 56.87
N SER A 18 57.67 24.48 57.77
CA SER A 18 58.24 23.90 58.99
C SER A 18 57.13 23.37 59.91
N GLY A 19 57.44 22.42 60.79
CA GLY A 19 56.74 22.32 62.09
C GLY A 19 55.91 21.06 62.38
N THR A 20 56.60 19.92 62.51
CA THR A 20 56.34 18.76 63.40
C THR A 20 55.06 18.68 64.27
N ALA A 21 54.36 17.56 64.06
CA ALA A 21 53.88 16.55 65.03
C ALA A 21 52.60 16.77 65.87
N MET A 22 51.53 16.05 65.50
CA MET A 22 50.81 15.16 66.42
C MET A 22 50.04 14.06 65.66
N LEU A 23 50.03 12.87 66.28
CA LEU A 23 49.52 11.58 65.82
C LEU A 23 47.97 11.56 65.76
N SER A 24 47.44 10.74 64.84
CA SER A 24 46.08 10.14 64.80
C SER A 24 45.02 10.88 63.96
N ILE A 25 44.98 10.57 62.66
CA ILE A 25 43.83 10.18 61.82
C ILE A 25 44.38 10.09 60.39
N VAL A 26 44.72 8.88 59.95
CA VAL A 26 44.84 8.57 58.52
C VAL A 26 43.44 8.11 58.12
N CYS A 27 42.59 9.07 57.73
CA CYS A 27 41.42 8.78 56.93
C CYS A 27 41.87 8.90 55.47
N SER A 28 41.90 7.76 54.80
CA SER A 28 42.28 7.60 53.40
C SER A 28 41.40 8.48 52.50
N LEU A 29 41.98 9.54 51.95
CA LEU A 29 41.51 10.14 50.70
C LEU A 29 41.98 9.23 49.56
N TYR A 30 41.18 8.21 49.24
CA TYR A 30 41.10 7.76 47.87
C TYR A 30 40.02 8.61 47.22
N ALA A 31 40.42 9.42 46.24
CA ALA A 31 39.50 10.02 45.30
C ALA A 31 38.71 8.89 44.65
N GLN A 32 37.40 8.87 44.88
CA GLN A 32 36.49 8.07 44.07
C GLN A 32 36.60 8.60 42.64
N ALA A 33 36.90 7.73 41.68
CA ALA A 33 36.71 8.06 40.27
C ALA A 33 35.23 8.49 40.07
N PRO A 34 34.95 9.52 39.25
CA PRO A 34 33.57 9.88 38.95
C PRO A 34 32.85 8.68 38.31
N ALA A 35 31.57 8.50 38.64
CA ALA A 35 30.71 7.51 38.01
C ALA A 35 30.67 7.74 36.48
N PRO A 36 30.43 6.71 35.65
CA PRO A 36 30.19 6.93 34.23
C PRO A 36 28.98 7.86 34.05
N ASP A 37 29.17 8.96 33.32
CA ASP A 37 28.08 9.85 32.91
C ASP A 37 27.12 9.04 32.02
N ALA A 38 25.81 9.12 32.30
CA ALA A 38 24.81 8.22 31.72
C ALA A 38 24.45 8.57 30.27
N CYS A 39 23.97 7.59 29.51
CA CYS A 39 23.35 7.77 28.20
C CYS A 39 21.87 8.18 28.36
N GLY A 40 21.43 9.15 27.56
CA GLY A 40 20.07 9.70 27.56
C GLY A 40 19.10 9.01 26.59
N THR A 41 19.56 8.01 25.83
CA THR A 41 18.82 7.37 24.73
C THR A 41 17.53 6.71 25.20
N ASP A 42 17.54 5.95 26.30
CA ASP A 42 16.34 5.26 26.79
C ASP A 42 15.26 6.22 27.26
N VAL A 43 15.64 7.29 27.96
CA VAL A 43 14.69 8.32 28.42
C VAL A 43 14.05 9.02 27.23
N LEU A 44 14.86 9.38 26.22
CA LEU A 44 14.37 9.99 24.98
C LEU A 44 13.43 9.04 24.22
N HIS A 45 13.85 7.79 24.03
CA HIS A 45 13.04 6.76 23.40
C HIS A 45 11.71 6.57 24.12
N GLN A 46 11.72 6.45 25.45
CA GLN A 46 10.51 6.25 26.25
C GLN A 46 9.55 7.44 26.15
N GLN A 47 10.08 8.67 26.15
CA GLN A 47 9.27 9.88 25.94
C GLN A 47 8.60 9.85 24.57
N MET A 48 9.37 9.61 23.50
CA MET A 48 8.83 9.56 22.14
C MET A 48 7.84 8.40 21.95
N TYR A 49 8.18 7.21 22.42
CA TYR A 49 7.32 6.03 22.33
C TYR A 49 5.98 6.21 23.05
N ASN A 50 5.96 6.94 24.17
CA ASN A 50 4.73 7.21 24.93
C ASN A 50 3.88 8.36 24.38
N HIS A 51 4.50 9.33 23.71
CA HIS A 51 3.83 10.58 23.33
C HIS A 51 3.69 10.79 21.81
N ASP A 52 4.39 10.01 20.99
CA ASP A 52 4.34 10.06 19.54
C ASP A 52 3.91 8.69 18.97
N ALA A 53 2.65 8.62 18.54
CA ALA A 53 2.07 7.41 17.97
C ALA A 53 2.69 7.01 16.63
N GLU A 54 3.31 7.95 15.89
CA GLU A 54 4.05 7.64 14.67
C GLU A 54 5.39 6.99 15.02
N TYR A 55 6.15 7.59 15.94
CA TYR A 55 7.40 7.01 16.43
C TYR A 55 7.21 5.62 17.02
N GLN A 56 6.15 5.42 17.82
CA GLN A 56 5.81 4.10 18.39
C GLN A 56 5.65 3.04 17.28
N ARG A 57 4.84 3.36 16.25
CA ARG A 57 4.55 2.43 15.15
C ARG A 57 5.80 2.13 14.33
N THR A 58 6.59 3.14 13.97
CA THR A 58 7.79 2.94 13.14
C THR A 58 8.86 2.17 13.91
N PHE A 59 8.99 2.39 15.22
CA PHE A 59 9.89 1.63 16.08
C PHE A 59 9.52 0.14 16.16
N ASP A 60 8.23 -0.18 16.32
CA ASP A 60 7.77 -1.57 16.36
C ASP A 60 7.99 -2.29 15.02
N GLN A 61 7.65 -1.63 13.91
CA GLN A 61 7.84 -2.15 12.55
C GLN A 61 9.31 -2.39 12.21
N MET A 62 10.19 -1.44 12.56
CA MET A 62 11.63 -1.56 12.39
C MET A 62 12.16 -2.83 13.10
N ASN A 63 11.74 -3.04 14.34
CA ASN A 63 12.20 -4.18 15.13
C ASN A 63 11.67 -5.53 14.62
N GLU A 64 10.43 -5.57 14.15
CA GLU A 64 9.88 -6.76 13.51
C GLU A 64 10.63 -7.10 12.20
N ARG A 65 10.98 -6.08 11.41
CA ARG A 65 11.78 -6.25 10.19
C ARG A 65 13.17 -6.83 10.50
N LEU A 66 13.86 -6.28 11.50
CA LEU A 66 15.17 -6.77 11.94
C LEU A 66 15.08 -8.21 12.45
N TYR A 67 14.06 -8.54 13.25
CA TYR A 67 13.81 -9.90 13.72
C TYR A 67 13.70 -10.90 12.55
N ARG A 68 12.91 -10.55 11.52
CA ARG A 68 12.73 -11.39 10.32
C ARG A 68 14.02 -11.53 9.50
N GLN A 69 14.78 -10.45 9.33
CA GLN A 69 16.06 -10.48 8.61
C GLN A 69 17.09 -11.36 9.31
N LEU A 70 17.23 -11.22 10.63
CA LEU A 70 18.18 -12.02 11.42
C LEU A 70 17.82 -13.52 11.37
N LEU A 71 16.54 -13.88 11.40
CA LEU A 71 16.08 -15.27 11.21
C LEU A 71 16.40 -15.84 9.82
N GLN A 72 16.30 -15.03 8.75
CA GLN A 72 16.57 -15.47 7.39
C GLN A 72 18.05 -15.75 7.14
N HIS A 73 18.94 -14.86 7.60
CA HIS A 73 20.39 -15.05 7.52
C HIS A 73 20.85 -16.34 8.23
N GLN A 74 20.16 -16.74 9.30
CA GLN A 74 20.45 -17.98 10.04
C GLN A 74 19.99 -19.26 9.31
N ARG A 75 18.86 -19.22 8.59
CA ARG A 75 18.37 -20.38 7.81
C ARG A 75 19.23 -20.68 6.57
N GLN A 76 20.01 -19.70 6.12
CA GLN A 76 20.92 -19.80 4.97
C GLN A 76 22.36 -20.14 5.36
N ALA A 77 22.66 -20.33 6.65
CA ALA A 77 23.98 -20.80 7.09
C ALA A 77 24.23 -22.23 6.55
N PRO A 78 25.26 -22.45 5.70
CA PRO A 78 25.50 -23.77 5.15
C PRO A 78 25.97 -24.74 6.23
N SER A 79 25.36 -25.91 6.26
CA SER A 79 25.81 -27.08 7.02
C SER A 79 27.05 -27.73 6.37
N SER A 80 28.13 -26.95 6.17
CA SER A 80 29.52 -27.41 5.96
C SER A 80 30.43 -26.23 5.61
N PRO A 81 31.72 -26.24 6.03
CA PRO A 81 32.70 -25.25 5.64
C PRO A 81 33.19 -25.51 4.20
N GLN A 82 32.33 -25.29 3.20
CA GLN A 82 32.81 -25.04 1.85
C GLN A 82 32.91 -23.53 1.68
N ARG A 83 34.14 -23.03 1.76
CA ARG A 83 34.51 -21.67 1.34
C ARG A 83 34.11 -21.49 -0.13
N ASN A 84 32.93 -20.92 -0.36
CA ASN A 84 32.63 -20.25 -1.62
C ASN A 84 33.37 -18.92 -1.61
N ASN A 85 34.47 -18.86 -2.35
CA ASN A 85 35.37 -17.70 -2.51
C ASN A 85 34.75 -16.53 -3.32
N ASN A 86 33.43 -16.33 -3.33
CA ASN A 86 32.75 -15.35 -4.19
C ASN A 86 31.88 -14.30 -3.49
N SER A 87 31.97 -14.13 -2.16
CA SER A 87 31.54 -12.87 -1.52
C SER A 87 32.72 -12.27 -0.76
N CYS A 88 33.28 -11.17 -1.26
CA CYS A 88 34.14 -10.34 -0.43
C CYS A 88 33.25 -9.70 0.65
N ASP A 89 33.53 -9.95 1.93
CA ASP A 89 32.92 -9.20 3.04
C ASP A 89 33.23 -7.70 2.85
N GLN A 90 32.23 -6.94 2.41
CA GLN A 90 32.38 -5.53 2.11
C GLN A 90 32.38 -4.72 3.41
N VAL A 91 33.43 -3.92 3.62
CA VAL A 91 33.46 -2.87 4.64
C VAL A 91 32.48 -1.76 4.22
N LEU A 92 31.51 -1.46 5.07
CA LEU A 92 30.46 -0.48 4.81
C LEU A 92 30.91 0.90 5.31
N GLN A 93 30.84 1.92 4.46
CA GLN A 93 31.25 3.28 4.83
C GLN A 93 30.04 4.20 5.02
N ILE A 94 30.04 4.96 6.11
CA ILE A 94 29.01 5.94 6.46
C ILE A 94 29.60 7.35 6.37
N PRO A 95 29.05 8.24 5.53
CA PRO A 95 29.41 9.66 5.53
C PRO A 95 28.92 10.33 6.82
N VAL A 96 29.83 11.01 7.53
CA VAL A 96 29.56 11.67 8.82
C VAL A 96 29.74 13.17 8.69
N VAL A 97 28.79 13.94 9.21
CA VAL A 97 28.97 15.37 9.45
C VAL A 97 28.96 15.64 10.95
N VAL A 98 29.95 16.40 11.41
CA VAL A 98 30.08 16.80 12.82
C VAL A 98 29.72 18.27 12.96
N HIS A 99 28.62 18.55 13.65
CA HIS A 99 28.12 19.88 13.98
C HIS A 99 28.61 20.27 15.38
N ILE A 100 29.64 21.11 15.45
CA ILE A 100 30.14 21.67 16.71
C ILE A 100 29.25 22.85 17.10
N MET A 101 28.32 22.59 18.01
CA MET A 101 27.42 23.57 18.60
C MET A 101 28.12 24.16 19.82
N HIS A 102 28.86 25.26 19.63
CA HIS A 102 29.73 25.81 20.67
C HIS A 102 29.14 27.06 21.32
N LEU A 103 29.58 27.36 22.55
CA LEU A 103 29.16 28.57 23.25
C LEU A 103 29.61 29.82 22.47
N PRO A 104 28.81 30.90 22.44
CA PRO A 104 29.16 32.12 21.68
C PRO A 104 30.47 32.78 22.09
N GLY A 105 30.97 32.50 23.30
CA GLY A 105 32.26 32.96 23.82
C GLY A 105 33.47 32.18 23.31
N ASP A 106 33.28 30.95 22.83
CA ASP A 106 34.35 30.02 22.42
C ASP A 106 34.65 30.20 20.92
N GLN A 107 35.01 31.41 20.48
CA GLN A 107 35.07 31.70 19.04
C GLN A 107 36.24 31.05 18.29
N THR A 108 37.31 30.68 18.99
CA THR A 108 38.51 30.06 18.39
C THR A 108 38.52 28.58 18.74
N PRO A 109 38.81 27.68 17.80
CA PRO A 109 38.92 26.26 18.11
C PRO A 109 39.98 25.97 19.19
N ASP A 110 39.57 25.34 20.28
CA ASP A 110 40.39 24.97 21.44
C ASP A 110 39.79 23.72 22.10
N ASP A 111 40.60 22.66 22.23
CA ASP A 111 40.20 21.38 22.81
C ASP A 111 39.91 21.45 24.33
N GLN A 112 40.12 22.60 24.97
CA GLN A 112 39.68 22.88 26.35
C GLN A 112 38.29 23.52 26.43
N THR A 113 37.63 23.76 25.30
CA THR A 113 36.32 24.43 25.20
C THR A 113 35.32 23.58 24.42
N SER A 114 34.08 24.07 24.28
CA SER A 114 33.08 23.41 23.43
C SER A 114 33.39 23.48 21.93
N ASN A 115 34.29 24.39 21.50
CA ASN A 115 34.68 24.57 20.10
C ASN A 115 35.94 23.74 19.77
N LEU A 116 35.82 22.42 19.61
CA LEU A 116 36.98 21.50 19.45
C LEU A 116 37.79 21.75 18.17
N THR A 117 39.09 21.46 18.16
CA THR A 117 39.92 21.54 16.94
C THR A 117 39.55 20.45 15.92
N ASP A 118 39.84 20.67 14.63
CA ASP A 118 39.63 19.66 13.58
C ASP A 118 40.38 18.35 13.87
N ALA A 119 41.59 18.45 14.43
CA ALA A 119 42.40 17.30 14.81
C ALA A 119 41.71 16.44 15.89
N ARG A 120 41.05 17.10 16.85
CA ARG A 120 40.26 16.43 17.89
C ARG A 120 39.02 15.75 17.33
N VAL A 121 38.34 16.39 16.37
CA VAL A 121 37.22 15.77 15.65
C VAL A 121 37.68 14.52 14.89
N GLN A 122 38.77 14.63 14.15
CA GLN A 122 39.37 13.52 13.40
C GLN A 122 39.83 12.38 14.31
N ALA A 123 40.35 12.68 15.49
CA ALA A 123 40.71 11.66 16.50
C ALA A 123 39.48 10.85 16.95
N GLY A 124 38.34 11.50 17.19
CA GLY A 124 37.09 10.78 17.52
C GLY A 124 36.61 9.87 16.38
N ILE A 125 36.67 10.33 15.14
CA ILE A 125 36.36 9.49 13.96
C ILE A 125 37.34 8.31 13.84
N ALA A 126 38.62 8.52 14.13
CA ALA A 126 39.61 7.44 14.13
C ALA A 126 39.31 6.41 15.23
N HIS A 127 38.95 6.85 16.44
CA HIS A 127 38.58 5.97 17.54
C HIS A 127 37.30 5.16 17.24
N LEU A 128 36.29 5.78 16.64
CA LEU A 128 35.10 5.07 16.14
C LEU A 128 35.50 3.96 15.16
N ASN A 129 36.31 4.29 14.15
CA ASN A 129 36.79 3.29 13.20
C ASN A 129 37.62 2.20 13.89
N ASP A 130 38.44 2.53 14.87
CA ASP A 130 39.24 1.52 15.57
C ASP A 130 38.37 0.57 16.40
N ALA A 131 37.31 1.06 17.05
CA ALA A 131 36.37 0.23 17.80
C ALA A 131 35.50 -0.65 16.91
N PHE A 132 34.87 -0.07 15.87
CA PHE A 132 34.00 -0.83 14.94
C PHE A 132 34.78 -1.78 14.03
N ARG A 133 36.10 -1.58 13.89
CA ARG A 133 37.01 -2.50 13.20
C ARG A 133 37.82 -3.39 14.16
N ASN A 134 37.51 -3.37 15.47
CA ASN A 134 38.15 -4.18 16.51
C ASN A 134 39.69 -4.16 16.44
N ARG A 135 40.27 -2.96 16.41
CA ARG A 135 41.71 -2.72 16.24
C ARG A 135 42.25 -1.69 17.22
N GLY A 136 43.58 -1.60 17.31
CA GLY A 136 44.26 -0.60 18.14
C GLY A 136 43.93 -0.78 19.64
N PRO A 137 43.62 0.30 20.38
CA PRO A 137 43.30 0.23 21.81
C PRO A 137 41.95 -0.41 22.12
N TYR A 138 41.16 -0.73 21.09
CA TYR A 138 39.84 -1.37 21.18
C TYR A 138 39.85 -2.82 20.71
N ALA A 139 41.00 -3.33 20.27
CA ALA A 139 41.15 -4.74 19.93
C ALA A 139 40.86 -5.60 21.17
N GLY A 140 39.92 -6.55 21.04
CA GLY A 140 39.36 -7.35 22.13
C GLY A 140 40.37 -7.75 23.21
N GLY A 141 40.06 -7.37 24.46
CA GLY A 141 40.88 -7.65 25.63
C GLY A 141 40.69 -9.09 26.16
N PRO A 142 41.63 -9.59 26.99
CA PRO A 142 41.58 -10.94 27.57
C PRO A 142 40.50 -11.15 28.65
N TYR A 143 39.51 -10.27 28.77
CA TYR A 143 38.70 -10.12 29.99
C TYR A 143 37.37 -10.87 29.99
N TYR A 144 36.83 -11.28 28.83
CA TYR A 144 35.67 -12.17 28.80
C TYR A 144 36.07 -13.58 28.36
N THR A 145 36.40 -14.44 29.34
CA THR A 145 36.80 -15.84 29.10
C THR A 145 35.75 -16.87 29.54
N ASP A 146 34.67 -16.44 30.21
CA ASP A 146 33.71 -17.37 30.83
C ASP A 146 32.58 -17.84 29.89
N ALA A 147 32.19 -17.08 28.85
CA ALA A 147 31.17 -17.54 27.88
C ALA A 147 31.70 -17.86 26.46
N GLY A 148 33.01 -17.74 26.22
CA GLY A 148 33.61 -18.11 24.93
C GLY A 148 33.25 -17.21 23.74
N ILE A 149 32.68 -16.03 23.98
CA ILE A 149 32.30 -15.06 22.95
C ILE A 149 33.45 -14.07 22.74
N SER A 150 33.93 -13.96 21.50
CA SER A 150 35.03 -13.06 21.13
C SER A 150 34.51 -11.77 20.52
N SER A 151 35.17 -10.65 20.83
CA SER A 151 34.92 -9.36 20.15
C SER A 151 35.15 -9.47 18.64
N VAL A 152 34.34 -8.77 17.83
CA VAL A 152 34.32 -8.90 16.36
C VAL A 152 34.63 -7.60 15.63
N ASP A 153 35.26 -7.72 14.45
CA ASP A 153 35.25 -6.65 13.44
C ASP A 153 33.83 -6.51 12.87
N VAL A 154 33.18 -5.38 13.11
CA VAL A 154 31.81 -5.08 12.64
C VAL A 154 31.78 -4.78 11.14
N GLU A 155 32.94 -4.45 10.56
CA GLU A 155 33.13 -4.08 9.14
C GLU A 155 32.30 -2.85 8.74
N ILE A 156 32.21 -1.87 9.65
CA ILE A 156 31.65 -0.54 9.41
C ILE A 156 32.75 0.49 9.65
N GLU A 157 32.87 1.46 8.74
CA GLU A 157 33.77 2.59 8.84
C GLU A 157 33.02 3.92 8.70
N PHE A 158 33.50 4.93 9.41
CA PHE A 158 32.96 6.28 9.46
C PHE A 158 33.91 7.24 8.78
N VAL A 159 33.40 8.01 7.82
CA VAL A 159 34.22 8.92 7.01
C VAL A 159 33.62 10.31 7.11
N LEU A 160 34.42 11.30 7.56
CA LEU A 160 33.98 12.69 7.50
C LEU A 160 33.58 13.05 6.08
N ALA A 161 32.43 13.69 5.94
CA ALA A 161 31.90 14.11 4.67
C ALA A 161 32.91 15.00 3.94
N ARG A 162 33.05 14.76 2.63
CA ARG A 162 33.93 15.50 1.73
C ARG A 162 33.16 16.32 0.71
N ARG A 163 31.87 16.05 0.58
CA ARG A 163 30.89 16.81 -0.19
C ARG A 163 29.78 17.30 0.74
N ALA A 164 29.44 18.57 0.65
CA ALA A 164 28.34 19.18 1.38
C ALA A 164 27.00 18.92 0.67
N PRO A 165 25.84 19.17 1.29
CA PRO A 165 24.54 18.93 0.68
C PRO A 165 24.32 19.65 -0.65
N ASP A 166 24.92 20.84 -0.83
CA ASP A 166 24.89 21.63 -2.06
C ASP A 166 25.91 21.17 -3.13
N GLY A 167 26.65 20.09 -2.86
CA GLY A 167 27.67 19.53 -3.74
C GLY A 167 29.05 20.16 -3.59
N SER A 168 29.24 21.18 -2.74
CA SER A 168 30.52 21.86 -2.56
C SER A 168 31.52 21.05 -1.72
N PRO A 169 32.85 21.29 -1.84
CA PRO A 169 33.85 20.62 -1.02
C PRO A 169 33.70 20.99 0.46
N THR A 170 33.83 20.00 1.33
CA THR A 170 33.78 20.19 2.78
C THR A 170 34.81 19.29 3.48
N ASN A 171 35.17 19.63 4.71
CA ASN A 171 35.92 18.75 5.62
C ASN A 171 34.99 17.95 6.55
N GLY A 172 33.67 18.11 6.42
CA GLY A 172 32.65 17.40 7.20
C GLY A 172 32.45 17.96 8.61
N ILE A 173 32.98 19.16 8.89
CA ILE A 173 32.90 19.81 10.20
C ILE A 173 32.19 21.16 10.04
N VAL A 174 31.06 21.32 10.72
CA VAL A 174 30.28 22.56 10.77
C VAL A 174 30.40 23.14 12.17
N ARG A 175 30.59 24.46 12.29
CA ARG A 175 30.74 25.15 13.59
C ARG A 175 29.65 26.20 13.73
N VAL A 176 28.84 26.09 14.78
CA VAL A 176 27.69 26.97 15.01
C VAL A 176 27.75 27.56 16.43
N PRO A 177 27.95 28.88 16.58
CA PRO A 177 27.86 29.53 17.89
C PRO A 177 26.39 29.60 18.32
N THR A 178 26.06 29.00 19.46
CA THR A 178 24.67 28.96 19.95
C THR A 178 24.58 28.90 21.48
N ALA A 179 23.51 29.48 22.03
CA ALA A 179 23.17 29.33 23.43
C ALA A 179 22.65 27.91 23.76
N TYR A 180 22.12 27.18 22.77
CA TYR A 180 21.66 25.79 22.92
C TYR A 180 22.80 24.76 23.01
N SER A 181 24.05 25.22 23.17
CA SER A 181 25.21 24.37 23.45
C SER A 181 25.20 23.84 24.90
N ASN A 182 24.52 24.53 25.81
CA ASN A 182 24.08 23.95 27.08
C ASN A 182 22.65 23.46 26.88
N LEU A 183 22.50 22.18 26.55
CA LEU A 183 21.26 21.63 26.03
C LEU A 183 20.37 21.12 27.17
N PHE A 184 19.13 21.61 27.24
CA PHE A 184 18.12 21.09 28.16
C PHE A 184 17.06 20.30 27.39
N LYS A 185 17.05 18.97 27.53
CA LYS A 185 16.32 18.06 26.61
C LYS A 185 14.82 18.37 26.48
N ASP A 186 14.17 18.73 27.60
CA ASP A 186 12.73 18.93 27.68
C ASP A 186 12.30 20.41 27.70
N ASP A 187 13.25 21.35 27.61
CA ASP A 187 12.92 22.76 27.75
C ASP A 187 12.34 23.34 26.45
N PRO A 188 11.28 24.17 26.51
CA PRO A 188 10.65 24.69 25.31
C PRO A 188 11.52 25.77 24.64
N CYS A 189 11.69 25.63 23.34
CA CYS A 189 12.24 26.64 22.46
C CYS A 189 11.27 26.92 21.30
N GLY A 190 10.75 28.15 21.24
CA GLY A 190 9.75 28.51 20.24
C GLY A 190 8.52 27.58 20.30
N ASN A 191 8.30 26.82 19.22
CA ASN A 191 7.22 25.80 19.11
C ASN A 191 7.72 24.35 19.32
N GLY A 192 8.94 24.13 19.83
CA GLY A 192 9.55 22.80 20.01
C GLY A 192 10.42 22.69 21.27
N THR A 193 11.27 21.66 21.35
CA THR A 193 12.27 21.50 22.42
C THR A 193 13.59 22.18 22.06
N GLU A 194 14.46 22.43 23.05
CA GLU A 194 15.82 22.94 22.77
C GLU A 194 16.63 22.00 21.86
N ASP A 195 16.43 20.66 21.93
CA ASP A 195 17.03 19.71 20.97
C ASP A 195 16.60 20.01 19.53
N GLY A 196 15.29 20.14 19.31
CA GLY A 196 14.76 20.46 17.97
C GLY A 196 15.26 21.81 17.46
N CYS A 197 15.32 22.83 18.34
CA CYS A 197 15.87 24.13 17.98
C CYS A 197 17.37 24.09 17.67
N MET A 198 18.15 23.35 18.46
CA MET A 198 19.59 23.19 18.24
C MET A 198 19.85 22.54 16.88
N LYS A 199 19.15 21.44 16.56
CA LYS A 199 19.28 20.76 15.26
C LYS A 199 18.79 21.60 14.09
N ALA A 200 17.75 22.42 14.28
CA ALA A 200 17.27 23.33 13.24
C ALA A 200 18.31 24.40 12.84
N LEU A 201 19.31 24.69 13.69
CA LEU A 201 20.41 25.59 13.34
C LEU A 201 21.43 24.94 12.40
N SER A 202 21.59 23.63 12.47
CA SER A 202 22.52 22.89 11.62
C SER A 202 22.12 21.42 11.52
N ILE A 203 21.65 21.03 10.34
CA ILE A 203 21.37 19.64 10.01
C ILE A 203 21.63 19.43 8.53
N TRP A 204 22.25 18.31 8.19
CA TRP A 204 22.35 17.85 6.80
C TRP A 204 21.38 16.69 6.60
N ASP A 205 20.98 16.47 5.34
CA ASP A 205 20.02 15.42 4.96
C ASP A 205 20.34 14.07 5.64
N PRO A 206 19.52 13.63 6.61
CA PRO A 206 19.79 12.41 7.39
C PRO A 206 19.72 11.13 6.56
N THR A 207 19.17 11.20 5.35
CA THR A 207 19.22 10.08 4.41
C THR A 207 20.59 9.93 3.74
N ARG A 208 21.40 11.00 3.75
CA ARG A 208 22.74 11.05 3.10
C ARG A 208 23.89 11.12 4.08
N TYR A 209 23.68 11.61 5.31
CA TYR A 209 24.75 11.80 6.29
C TYR A 209 24.31 11.33 7.68
N MET A 210 25.21 10.68 8.41
CA MET A 210 25.09 10.53 9.84
C MET A 210 25.42 11.87 10.50
N ASN A 211 24.41 12.52 11.07
CA ASN A 211 24.57 13.78 11.79
C ASN A 211 25.04 13.52 13.23
N VAL A 212 26.13 14.17 13.62
CA VAL A 212 26.65 14.15 15.00
C VAL A 212 26.75 15.59 15.51
N TRP A 213 26.02 15.91 16.57
CA TRP A 213 26.10 17.22 17.24
C TRP A 213 26.99 17.13 18.47
N LEU A 214 27.99 18.01 18.55
CA LEU A 214 28.83 18.17 19.73
C LEU A 214 28.41 19.43 20.48
N VAL A 215 27.97 19.27 21.73
CA VAL A 215 27.47 20.35 22.60
C VAL A 215 28.37 20.52 23.83
N ASN A 216 28.25 21.62 24.56
CA ASN A 216 29.05 21.86 25.76
C ASN A 216 28.63 20.98 26.94
N GLU A 217 27.33 20.90 27.23
CA GLU A 217 26.77 20.14 28.36
C GLU A 217 25.34 19.68 28.02
N ILE A 218 24.93 18.49 28.48
CA ILE A 218 23.58 17.94 28.30
C ILE A 218 22.90 17.74 29.66
N CYS A 219 21.76 18.40 29.85
CA CYS A 219 20.99 18.40 31.09
C CYS A 219 19.55 17.90 30.84
N GLU A 220 18.92 17.32 31.87
CA GLU A 220 17.55 16.82 31.77
C GLU A 220 16.54 17.97 31.90
N THR A 221 16.76 18.88 32.86
CA THR A 221 15.89 20.05 33.08
C THR A 221 16.67 21.33 33.39
N ARG A 222 16.06 22.50 33.18
CA ARG A 222 16.62 23.80 33.61
C ARG A 222 16.76 23.97 35.13
N ALA A 223 16.18 23.05 35.92
CA ALA A 223 16.38 23.02 37.37
C ALA A 223 17.74 22.40 37.76
N ASP A 224 18.40 21.72 36.83
CA ASP A 224 19.76 21.23 37.01
C ASP A 224 20.74 22.43 36.97
N ASN A 225 21.69 22.49 37.91
CA ASN A 225 22.68 23.56 37.87
C ASN A 225 23.68 23.26 36.74
N PRO A 226 24.00 24.21 35.84
CA PRO A 226 25.09 24.06 34.88
C PRO A 226 26.39 23.68 35.61
N GLY A 227 27.05 22.61 35.19
CA GLY A 227 28.18 21.96 35.87
C GLY A 227 27.79 20.84 36.85
N SER A 228 26.54 20.38 36.85
CA SER A 228 26.05 19.22 37.62
C SER A 228 25.24 18.24 36.78
N CYS A 229 25.25 18.40 35.46
CA CYS A 229 24.57 17.50 34.54
C CYS A 229 25.42 16.24 34.32
N TRP A 230 24.73 15.11 34.10
CA TRP A 230 25.32 13.77 34.16
C TRP A 230 25.04 12.96 32.89
N ILE A 231 24.50 13.58 31.84
CA ILE A 231 24.22 12.92 30.56
C ILE A 231 25.39 13.18 29.61
N GLY A 232 26.07 12.12 29.19
CA GLY A 232 27.22 12.24 28.29
C GLY A 232 26.85 12.32 26.80
N GLY A 233 25.75 11.68 26.41
CA GLY A 233 25.26 11.62 25.04
C GLY A 233 23.91 10.91 24.93
N TYR A 234 23.33 10.96 23.73
CA TYR A 234 22.18 10.15 23.31
C TYR A 234 22.13 10.03 21.80
N ALA A 235 21.40 9.02 21.30
CA ALA A 235 21.18 8.78 19.89
C ALA A 235 19.71 8.47 19.59
N PHE A 236 19.34 8.65 18.31
CA PHE A 236 18.05 8.20 17.79
C PHE A 236 18.21 6.82 17.13
N TYR A 237 17.29 5.91 17.47
CA TYR A 237 17.22 4.57 16.85
C TYR A 237 16.89 4.66 15.36
N ALA A 238 17.16 3.58 14.63
CA ALA A 238 17.09 3.56 13.16
C ALA A 238 15.70 3.84 12.57
N ASN A 239 14.62 3.73 13.35
CA ASN A 239 13.28 4.13 12.93
C ASN A 239 13.15 5.64 12.70
N SER A 240 14.09 6.42 13.21
CA SER A 240 14.18 7.86 13.00
C SER A 240 14.84 8.23 11.66
N HIS A 241 15.36 7.26 10.90
CA HIS A 241 16.07 7.54 9.63
C HIS A 241 15.26 8.46 8.70
N GLY A 242 15.89 9.53 8.21
CA GLY A 242 15.25 10.56 7.37
C GLY A 242 14.46 11.63 8.12
N GLN A 243 14.27 11.51 9.44
CA GLN A 243 13.60 12.51 10.25
C GLN A 243 14.53 13.69 10.60
N PRO A 244 14.00 14.92 10.75
CA PRO A 244 14.82 16.11 11.03
C PRO A 244 15.50 16.12 12.41
N TYR A 245 15.32 15.08 13.21
CA TYR A 245 15.96 14.90 14.51
C TYR A 245 16.94 13.72 14.54
N ASP A 246 17.08 12.97 13.43
CA ASP A 246 17.89 11.76 13.35
C ASP A 246 19.40 12.04 13.44
N GLY A 247 20.06 11.28 14.31
CA GLY A 247 21.50 11.38 14.55
C GLY A 247 21.85 11.21 16.03
N ILE A 248 23.00 11.77 16.39
CA ILE A 248 23.65 11.56 17.68
C ILE A 248 24.03 12.90 18.30
N VAL A 249 23.83 13.06 19.61
CA VAL A 249 24.28 14.22 20.37
C VAL A 249 25.25 13.76 21.44
N ASN A 250 26.43 14.38 21.50
CA ASN A 250 27.46 14.09 22.50
C ASN A 250 27.99 15.37 23.13
N GLU A 251 28.42 15.28 24.39
CA GLU A 251 29.24 16.34 24.97
C GLU A 251 30.63 16.38 24.32
N ALA A 252 31.04 17.59 23.91
CA ALA A 252 32.28 17.85 23.21
C ALA A 252 33.52 17.40 23.99
N ARG A 253 33.48 17.47 25.34
CA ARG A 253 34.62 17.11 26.20
C ARG A 253 35.09 15.66 26.05
N PHE A 254 34.21 14.74 25.65
CA PHE A 254 34.53 13.32 25.47
C PHE A 254 34.99 12.96 24.05
N TRP A 255 34.64 13.77 23.06
CA TRP A 255 34.91 13.47 21.66
C TRP A 255 36.42 13.49 21.35
N GLY A 256 36.96 12.34 20.91
CA GLY A 256 38.36 12.17 20.54
C GLY A 256 39.33 12.40 21.70
N ALA A 257 38.86 12.29 22.95
CA ALA A 257 39.61 12.81 24.08
C ALA A 257 40.80 11.98 24.54
N SER A 258 40.47 10.73 24.76
CA SER A 258 41.35 9.60 24.90
C SER A 258 40.58 8.40 24.35
N PRO A 259 41.24 7.23 24.18
CA PRO A 259 40.51 6.04 23.82
C PRO A 259 39.38 5.69 24.81
N ASP A 260 39.56 5.97 26.09
CA ASP A 260 38.55 5.68 27.13
C ASP A 260 37.36 6.65 27.05
N ASP A 261 37.61 7.97 26.98
CA ASP A 261 36.53 8.97 26.84
C ASP A 261 35.69 8.73 25.57
N SER A 262 36.34 8.19 24.54
CA SER A 262 35.70 7.93 23.25
C SER A 262 34.69 6.77 23.29
N LYS A 263 34.70 5.95 24.35
CA LYS A 263 33.75 4.84 24.52
C LYS A 263 32.31 5.33 24.65
N LEU A 264 32.12 6.53 25.18
CA LEU A 264 30.83 7.20 25.22
C LEU A 264 30.22 7.37 23.83
N HIS A 265 30.98 7.87 22.85
CA HIS A 265 30.41 8.05 21.51
C HIS A 265 30.38 6.73 20.70
N ILE A 266 31.25 5.77 21.00
CA ILE A 266 31.14 4.41 20.45
C ILE A 266 29.81 3.77 20.87
N HIS A 267 29.43 3.93 22.13
CA HIS A 267 28.15 3.50 22.69
C HIS A 267 26.96 4.17 21.98
N GLU A 268 26.97 5.50 21.83
CA GLU A 268 25.88 6.19 21.13
C GLU A 268 25.76 5.82 19.64
N VAL A 269 26.88 5.56 18.96
CA VAL A 269 26.85 5.05 17.57
C VAL A 269 26.26 3.63 17.52
N GLY A 270 26.47 2.81 18.57
CA GLY A 270 25.79 1.52 18.72
C GLY A 270 24.26 1.69 18.74
N HIS A 271 23.74 2.63 19.51
CA HIS A 271 22.31 2.97 19.50
C HIS A 271 21.83 3.50 18.15
N TYR A 272 22.59 4.38 17.50
CA TYR A 272 22.26 4.88 16.16
C TYR A 272 22.13 3.73 15.13
N LEU A 273 22.99 2.72 15.26
CA LEU A 273 22.96 1.47 14.48
C LEU A 273 22.01 0.40 15.06
N ASN A 274 21.14 0.81 15.99
CA ASN A 274 20.01 0.07 16.52
C ASN A 274 20.36 -1.06 17.52
N LEU A 275 21.44 -0.91 18.27
CA LEU A 275 21.68 -1.69 19.48
C LEU A 275 20.95 -1.08 20.67
N PHE A 276 20.48 -1.94 21.57
CA PHE A 276 19.95 -1.54 22.85
C PHE A 276 21.00 -1.70 23.94
N HIS A 277 20.77 -1.09 25.11
CA HIS A 277 21.53 -1.44 26.30
C HIS A 277 21.39 -2.94 26.58
N THR A 278 22.48 -3.59 27.00
CA THR A 278 22.52 -5.02 27.37
C THR A 278 21.49 -5.36 28.44
N PHE A 279 21.24 -4.44 29.36
CA PHE A 279 20.28 -4.56 30.47
C PHE A 279 18.86 -4.07 30.16
N ARG A 280 18.48 -4.00 28.88
CA ARG A 280 17.17 -3.45 28.45
C ARG A 280 15.99 -4.13 29.17
N ASN A 281 14.99 -3.33 29.52
CA ASN A 281 13.78 -3.67 30.30
C ASN A 281 14.01 -4.05 31.76
N GLU A 282 15.25 -4.29 32.19
CA GLU A 282 15.61 -4.64 33.58
C GLU A 282 14.78 -5.81 34.16
N ASP A 283 14.45 -6.82 33.34
CA ASP A 283 13.52 -7.90 33.69
C ASP A 283 14.08 -9.33 33.57
N CYS A 284 15.36 -9.48 33.16
CA CYS A 284 16.02 -10.75 32.88
C CYS A 284 15.23 -11.68 31.93
N ALA A 285 14.28 -11.15 31.15
CA ALA A 285 13.48 -11.98 30.25
C ALA A 285 14.34 -12.49 29.08
N ASN A 286 14.28 -13.79 28.82
CA ASN A 286 15.05 -14.45 27.77
C ASN A 286 14.37 -15.74 27.30
N ASP A 287 13.07 -15.67 27.02
CA ASP A 287 12.33 -16.80 26.41
C ASP A 287 12.61 -16.86 24.90
N ASN A 288 12.91 -15.72 24.28
CA ASN A 288 13.44 -15.59 22.93
C ASN A 288 14.37 -14.37 22.85
N CYS A 289 15.68 -14.60 22.79
CA CYS A 289 16.71 -13.56 22.81
C CYS A 289 16.69 -12.59 21.61
N LEU A 290 15.90 -12.85 20.55
CA LEU A 290 15.70 -11.89 19.45
C LEU A 290 14.47 -10.99 19.66
N LEU A 291 13.64 -11.27 20.66
CA LEU A 291 12.43 -10.50 20.99
C LEU A 291 12.52 -9.84 22.37
N ASP A 292 13.15 -10.53 23.32
CA ASP A 292 13.35 -10.11 24.70
C ASP A 292 14.67 -9.35 24.88
N GLY A 293 14.82 -8.65 26.02
CA GLY A 293 16.03 -7.90 26.37
C GLY A 293 16.51 -6.90 25.31
N ASP A 294 17.83 -6.94 25.07
CA ASP A 294 18.53 -6.12 24.06
C ASP A 294 18.35 -6.62 22.62
N ARG A 295 17.65 -7.75 22.46
CA ARG A 295 17.35 -8.43 21.19
C ARG A 295 18.60 -8.90 20.45
N VAL A 296 19.62 -9.28 21.20
CA VAL A 296 20.83 -9.93 20.71
C VAL A 296 21.06 -11.20 21.53
N CYS A 297 21.39 -12.30 20.84
CA CYS A 297 21.37 -13.62 21.48
C CYS A 297 22.66 -14.04 22.15
N ASP A 298 23.77 -13.44 21.73
CA ASP A 298 25.08 -13.69 22.31
C ASP A 298 25.47 -12.60 23.32
N THR A 299 24.50 -11.84 23.81
CA THR A 299 24.60 -10.97 24.97
C THR A 299 23.79 -11.61 26.11
N PRO A 300 24.43 -11.98 27.23
CA PRO A 300 23.75 -12.43 28.46
C PRO A 300 22.69 -11.39 28.90
N PRO A 301 21.46 -11.81 29.27
CA PRO A 301 20.52 -10.90 29.92
C PRO A 301 21.15 -10.31 31.18
N ASP A 302 21.04 -8.99 31.36
CA ASP A 302 21.59 -8.27 32.51
C ASP A 302 20.55 -7.30 33.09
N LEU A 303 20.78 -6.84 34.31
CA LEU A 303 20.10 -5.74 34.98
C LEU A 303 21.06 -4.57 35.10
N ASN A 304 20.53 -3.37 35.29
CA ASN A 304 21.29 -2.13 35.49
C ASN A 304 22.09 -2.09 36.83
N GLY A 305 22.48 -3.24 37.40
CA GLY A 305 23.22 -3.39 38.66
C GLY A 305 24.75 -3.47 38.50
N THR A 306 25.25 -3.57 37.27
CA THR A 306 26.66 -3.75 36.91
C THR A 306 27.47 -2.44 36.84
N ILE A 307 26.80 -1.29 36.95
CA ILE A 307 27.31 0.12 36.97
C ILE A 307 28.50 0.43 37.90
N TYR A 308 28.94 -0.51 38.76
CA TYR A 308 30.08 -0.33 39.67
C TYR A 308 31.09 -1.47 39.66
N THR A 309 31.06 -2.36 38.67
CA THR A 309 32.01 -3.47 38.56
C THR A 309 33.31 -2.98 37.91
N SER A 310 34.40 -2.91 38.67
CA SER A 310 35.72 -2.56 38.14
C SER A 310 36.41 -3.77 37.52
N CYS A 311 37.23 -3.56 36.49
CA CYS A 311 37.79 -4.63 35.63
C CYS A 311 38.72 -5.63 36.35
N ASN A 312 38.96 -5.47 37.65
CA ASN A 312 39.91 -6.26 38.45
C ASN A 312 39.53 -6.41 39.92
N SER A 313 38.27 -6.14 40.34
CA SER A 313 37.91 -6.44 41.73
C SER A 313 37.58 -7.94 41.84
N PRO A 314 38.23 -8.72 42.74
CA PRO A 314 37.66 -10.01 43.12
C PRO A 314 36.27 -9.70 43.67
N VAL A 315 35.23 -10.15 42.95
CA VAL A 315 33.85 -9.93 43.35
C VAL A 315 33.75 -10.40 44.82
N PRO A 316 33.39 -9.51 45.78
CA PRO A 316 33.30 -9.90 47.18
C PRO A 316 32.38 -11.12 47.27
N ALA A 317 32.68 -12.08 48.16
CA ALA A 317 31.95 -13.36 48.30
C ALA A 317 30.43 -13.26 48.59
N ASN A 318 29.87 -12.04 48.56
CA ASN A 318 28.47 -11.70 48.77
C ASN A 318 27.88 -10.78 47.68
N ARG A 319 28.49 -10.69 46.49
CA ARG A 319 27.87 -10.21 45.26
C ARG A 319 28.15 -11.23 44.16
N THR A 320 27.15 -11.64 43.40
CA THR A 320 27.38 -12.30 42.11
C THR A 320 27.51 -11.17 41.09
N SER A 321 28.55 -11.16 40.26
CA SER A 321 28.68 -10.23 39.11
C SER A 321 27.80 -10.68 37.93
N ASN A 322 26.81 -11.51 38.23
CA ASN A 322 25.83 -12.06 37.33
C ASN A 322 24.47 -11.74 37.95
N SER A 323 23.71 -10.87 37.30
CA SER A 323 22.48 -10.29 37.81
C SER A 323 21.26 -11.10 37.38
N CYS A 324 21.37 -11.83 36.27
CA CYS A 324 20.38 -12.75 35.76
C CYS A 324 20.88 -14.22 35.82
N SER A 325 20.00 -15.16 35.51
CA SER A 325 20.37 -16.59 35.38
C SER A 325 19.57 -17.31 34.30
N THR A 326 19.04 -16.52 33.37
CA THR A 326 18.08 -16.90 32.33
C THR A 326 18.75 -17.08 30.98
N ASP A 327 20.08 -17.03 30.93
CA ASP A 327 20.91 -17.17 29.73
C ASP A 327 20.57 -18.43 28.95
N ALA A 328 20.42 -19.56 29.66
CA ALA A 328 20.12 -20.86 29.08
C ALA A 328 18.62 -21.16 28.90
N ASN A 329 17.73 -20.21 29.23
CA ASN A 329 16.28 -20.43 29.16
C ASN A 329 15.75 -20.40 27.72
N ASP A 330 16.41 -19.67 26.81
CA ASP A 330 16.04 -19.65 25.42
C ASP A 330 16.49 -20.92 24.70
N SER A 331 15.53 -21.74 24.28
CA SER A 331 15.76 -22.96 23.50
C SER A 331 15.96 -22.73 21.99
N SER A 332 15.96 -21.47 21.56
CA SER A 332 16.16 -21.09 20.17
C SER A 332 17.58 -21.46 19.69
N PRO A 333 17.76 -21.84 18.41
CA PRO A 333 19.07 -22.24 17.88
C PRO A 333 20.15 -21.14 17.92
N ASN A 334 19.73 -19.90 18.17
CA ASN A 334 20.52 -18.67 18.14
C ASN A 334 21.07 -18.29 19.52
N ASN A 335 20.57 -18.88 20.60
CA ASN A 335 21.15 -18.74 21.93
C ASN A 335 22.43 -19.61 22.06
N PRO A 336 23.61 -19.02 22.27
CA PRO A 336 24.85 -19.77 22.43
C PRO A 336 25.03 -20.34 23.84
N PHE A 337 24.20 -19.95 24.81
CA PHE A 337 24.38 -20.31 26.22
C PHE A 337 23.63 -21.61 26.56
N SER A 338 24.37 -22.59 27.08
CA SER A 338 23.81 -23.85 27.60
C SER A 338 23.81 -23.93 29.13
N THR A 339 24.43 -22.95 29.78
CA THR A 339 24.47 -22.72 31.22
C THR A 339 24.41 -21.22 31.49
N ASP A 340 24.07 -20.87 32.72
CA ASP A 340 24.20 -19.52 33.26
C ASP A 340 25.66 -18.99 33.11
N VAL A 341 25.81 -17.74 32.69
CA VAL A 341 27.11 -17.07 32.43
C VAL A 341 27.11 -15.67 33.03
N GLN A 342 28.29 -15.10 33.26
CA GLN A 342 28.40 -13.77 33.88
C GLN A 342 27.96 -12.63 32.93
N ASP A 343 27.30 -11.61 33.50
CA ASP A 343 26.97 -10.35 32.82
C ASP A 343 28.16 -9.77 32.04
N MET A 344 27.90 -9.21 30.86
CA MET A 344 28.93 -8.74 29.93
C MET A 344 29.22 -7.23 30.10
N TYR A 345 29.72 -6.83 31.27
CA TYR A 345 30.03 -5.42 31.57
C TYR A 345 31.20 -4.83 30.73
N GLU A 346 31.94 -5.65 29.98
CA GLU A 346 32.91 -5.22 28.97
C GLU A 346 32.28 -4.85 27.62
N ASN A 347 30.97 -5.07 27.45
CA ASN A 347 30.25 -4.68 26.26
C ASN A 347 30.18 -3.15 26.14
N TYR A 348 30.34 -2.61 24.93
CA TYR A 348 30.18 -1.17 24.73
C TYR A 348 28.78 -0.66 25.05
N MET A 349 27.74 -1.51 24.97
CA MET A 349 26.35 -1.16 25.26
C MET A 349 25.96 -1.35 26.74
N ASP A 350 26.94 -1.58 27.61
CA ASP A 350 26.78 -1.62 29.06
C ASP A 350 27.20 -0.28 29.71
N TYR A 351 26.98 -0.10 31.02
CA TYR A 351 27.47 1.03 31.82
C TYR A 351 28.64 0.66 32.75
N GLY A 352 29.27 -0.50 32.55
CA GLY A 352 30.55 -0.84 33.15
C GLY A 352 31.59 0.28 32.99
N PHE A 353 32.57 0.34 33.90
CA PHE A 353 33.61 1.37 33.84
C PHE A 353 34.28 1.37 32.46
N TRP A 354 34.49 2.56 31.89
CA TRP A 354 35.04 2.71 30.53
C TRP A 354 36.30 1.90 30.31
N VAL A 355 37.21 1.83 31.29
CA VAL A 355 38.44 1.01 31.22
C VAL A 355 38.19 -0.49 30.91
N CYS A 356 36.99 -1.01 31.18
CA CYS A 356 36.62 -2.41 30.96
C CYS A 356 36.00 -2.63 29.57
N GLN A 357 35.32 -1.64 29.01
CA GLN A 357 34.58 -1.79 27.76
C GLN A 357 35.51 -1.94 26.54
N ASN A 358 35.31 -3.00 25.76
CA ASN A 358 36.13 -3.29 24.58
C ASN A 358 35.47 -4.25 23.56
N THR A 359 34.18 -4.57 23.73
CA THR A 359 33.56 -5.67 23.00
C THR A 359 32.23 -5.29 22.35
N PHE A 360 32.12 -5.59 21.05
CA PHE A 360 30.85 -5.89 20.39
C PHE A 360 30.82 -7.38 20.07
N THR A 361 29.64 -8.00 20.13
CA THR A 361 29.44 -9.42 19.84
C THR A 361 29.13 -9.70 18.36
N PRO A 362 29.30 -10.94 17.87
CA PRO A 362 28.81 -11.35 16.56
C PRO A 362 27.33 -11.02 16.29
N GLY A 363 26.45 -11.18 17.28
CA GLY A 363 25.03 -10.85 17.20
C GLY A 363 24.78 -9.35 17.10
N GLN A 364 25.52 -8.54 17.87
CA GLN A 364 25.49 -7.08 17.75
C GLN A 364 25.96 -6.63 16.36
N LYS A 365 27.04 -7.22 15.81
CA LYS A 365 27.46 -6.99 14.42
C LYS A 365 26.32 -7.29 13.43
N ALA A 366 25.68 -8.46 13.55
CA ALA A 366 24.60 -8.85 12.65
C ALA A 366 23.44 -7.84 12.70
N ARG A 367 23.04 -7.41 13.90
CA ARG A 367 21.97 -6.44 14.10
C ARG A 367 22.32 -5.05 13.54
N MET A 368 23.53 -4.55 13.81
CA MET A 368 24.00 -3.27 13.27
C MET A 368 24.06 -3.27 11.74
N ARG A 369 24.60 -4.34 11.14
CA ARG A 369 24.70 -4.46 9.67
C ARG A 369 23.32 -4.60 9.03
N ALA A 370 22.40 -5.37 9.62
CA ALA A 370 21.03 -5.46 9.14
C ALA A 370 20.30 -4.10 9.21
N SER A 371 20.52 -3.35 10.29
CA SER A 371 20.01 -1.98 10.43
C SER A 371 20.55 -1.05 9.35
N LEU A 372 21.87 -1.07 9.13
CA LEU A 372 22.54 -0.20 8.15
C LEU A 372 22.18 -0.56 6.71
N GLN A 373 22.14 -1.84 6.36
CA GLN A 373 21.85 -2.29 4.99
C GLN A 373 20.35 -2.28 4.68
N GLY A 374 19.48 -2.35 5.70
CA GLY A 374 18.04 -2.44 5.55
C GLY A 374 17.31 -1.12 5.76
N ILE A 375 17.45 -0.54 6.95
CA ILE A 375 16.69 0.65 7.39
C ILE A 375 17.44 1.93 7.02
N ARG A 376 18.75 1.98 7.28
CA ARG A 376 19.62 3.14 6.97
C ARG A 376 20.37 2.98 5.63
N GLY A 377 19.83 2.19 4.70
CA GLY A 377 20.51 1.78 3.47
C GLY A 377 20.93 2.93 2.56
N SER A 378 20.22 4.06 2.59
CA SER A 378 20.54 5.25 1.80
C SER A 378 21.88 5.87 2.17
N LEU A 379 22.37 5.69 3.40
CA LEU A 379 23.70 6.17 3.81
C LEU A 379 24.83 5.49 3.01
N LEU A 380 24.63 4.23 2.61
CA LEU A 380 25.59 3.47 1.80
C LEU A 380 25.57 3.87 0.32
N GLN A 381 24.53 4.57 -0.11
CA GLN A 381 24.38 5.10 -1.47
C GLN A 381 24.84 6.57 -1.57
N SER A 382 25.15 7.19 -0.44
CA SER A 382 25.52 8.60 -0.38
C SER A 382 26.93 8.85 -0.93
N ASP A 383 27.03 9.86 -1.80
CA ASP A 383 28.28 10.41 -2.30
C ASP A 383 28.98 11.34 -1.27
N GLY A 384 28.42 11.48 -0.06
CA GLY A 384 28.90 12.42 0.96
C GLY A 384 30.35 12.20 1.38
N ALA A 385 30.84 10.95 1.39
CA ALA A 385 32.24 10.62 1.72
C ALA A 385 33.22 10.90 0.57
N ILE A 386 32.72 11.32 -0.60
CA ILE A 386 33.47 11.43 -1.86
C ILE A 386 33.72 12.91 -2.16
N PRO A 387 34.98 13.36 -2.28
CA PRO A 387 35.28 14.77 -2.50
C PRO A 387 34.78 15.24 -3.87
N PRO A 388 34.22 16.45 -4.00
CA PRO A 388 33.62 16.94 -5.24
C PRO A 388 34.59 17.37 -6.34
N ASN A 389 35.90 17.11 -6.23
CA ASN A 389 36.90 17.74 -7.10
C ASN A 389 38.08 16.81 -7.44
N SER A 390 37.96 15.97 -8.46
CA SER A 390 39.07 15.82 -9.40
C SER A 390 38.94 16.85 -10.53
N ALA A 391 40.08 17.33 -11.04
CA ALA A 391 40.09 18.38 -12.07
C ALA A 391 39.32 17.94 -13.33
N LEU A 392 39.34 16.65 -13.61
CA LEU A 392 38.43 15.95 -14.51
C LEU A 392 37.68 14.98 -13.60
N ASP A 393 36.36 15.11 -13.50
CA ASP A 393 35.45 14.16 -12.86
C ASP A 393 34.19 14.21 -13.72
N VAL A 394 34.02 13.24 -14.59
CA VAL A 394 32.88 13.19 -15.51
C VAL A 394 32.25 11.83 -15.38
N GLY A 395 31.00 11.83 -14.94
CA GLY A 395 30.27 10.61 -14.66
C GLY A 395 29.08 10.42 -15.58
N ILE A 396 28.70 9.16 -15.77
CA ILE A 396 27.41 8.79 -16.35
C ILE A 396 26.40 8.82 -15.20
N GLU A 397 25.54 9.84 -15.14
CA GLU A 397 24.46 9.94 -14.14
C GLU A 397 23.47 8.78 -14.29
N ARG A 398 23.10 8.50 -15.55
CA ARG A 398 22.29 7.34 -15.92
C ARG A 398 22.37 7.06 -17.42
N ILE A 399 21.93 5.87 -17.79
CA ILE A 399 21.53 5.56 -19.16
C ILE A 399 20.05 5.94 -19.28
N SER A 400 19.74 6.91 -20.13
CA SER A 400 18.36 7.37 -20.37
C SER A 400 17.69 6.68 -21.55
N MET A 401 18.48 6.05 -22.44
CA MET A 401 18.00 5.05 -23.39
C MET A 401 19.04 3.93 -23.52
N PRO A 402 18.65 2.65 -23.43
CA PRO A 402 17.29 2.19 -23.11
C PRO A 402 16.94 2.55 -21.66
N ASP A 403 15.65 2.66 -21.35
CA ASP A 403 15.16 2.81 -19.97
C ASP A 403 14.37 1.54 -19.61
N GLY A 404 15.13 0.46 -19.42
CA GLY A 404 14.59 -0.88 -19.21
C GLY A 404 13.82 -1.49 -20.40
N PHE A 405 13.69 -0.81 -21.55
CA PHE A 405 13.03 -1.34 -22.75
C PHE A 405 13.64 -0.82 -24.06
N ALA A 406 13.62 -1.63 -25.12
CA ALA A 406 13.93 -1.23 -26.49
C ALA A 406 12.80 -1.64 -27.46
N CYS A 407 12.23 -0.66 -28.18
CA CYS A 407 11.09 -0.91 -29.09
C CYS A 407 11.48 -1.45 -30.48
N SER A 408 12.78 -1.52 -30.80
CA SER A 408 13.24 -2.01 -32.10
C SER A 408 14.63 -2.65 -31.97
N SER A 409 14.99 -3.55 -32.91
CA SER A 409 16.32 -4.18 -32.91
C SER A 409 17.43 -3.16 -33.11
N ALA A 410 17.13 -2.01 -33.69
CA ALA A 410 18.07 -0.91 -33.87
C ALA A 410 17.74 0.18 -32.85
N MET A 411 18.59 0.37 -31.85
CA MET A 411 18.37 1.38 -30.82
C MET A 411 19.58 2.30 -30.69
N THR A 412 19.36 3.58 -30.40
CA THR A 412 20.43 4.55 -30.17
C THR A 412 20.49 4.85 -28.68
N PRO A 413 21.51 4.35 -27.94
CA PRO A 413 21.60 4.62 -26.52
C PRO A 413 21.82 6.10 -26.25
N VAL A 414 21.24 6.61 -25.17
CA VAL A 414 21.41 7.99 -24.71
C VAL A 414 21.89 7.95 -23.27
N LEU A 415 22.96 8.68 -22.99
CA LEU A 415 23.54 8.81 -21.66
C LEU A 415 23.27 10.21 -21.13
N GLU A 416 22.85 10.32 -19.87
CA GLU A 416 22.93 11.58 -19.15
C GLU A 416 24.32 11.63 -18.49
N VAL A 417 25.17 12.54 -18.96
CA VAL A 417 26.55 12.67 -18.50
C VAL A 417 26.72 14.01 -17.81
N LYS A 418 27.37 14.00 -16.65
CA LYS A 418 27.61 15.19 -15.84
C LYS A 418 29.07 15.41 -15.58
N ASN A 419 29.48 16.68 -15.68
CA ASN A 419 30.77 17.12 -15.23
C ASN A 419 30.71 17.46 -13.75
N TYR A 420 31.19 16.56 -12.90
CA TYR A 420 31.37 16.78 -11.47
C TYR A 420 32.68 17.53 -11.17
N GLY A 421 33.60 17.60 -12.14
CA GLY A 421 34.92 18.18 -11.98
C GLY A 421 34.95 19.68 -12.20
N THR A 422 36.15 20.25 -12.04
CA THR A 422 36.36 21.71 -12.12
C THR A 422 36.83 22.19 -13.50
N ASN A 423 37.30 21.30 -14.38
CA ASN A 423 37.60 21.64 -15.76
C ASN A 423 36.40 21.37 -16.67
N THR A 424 36.17 22.22 -17.66
CA THR A 424 35.22 21.95 -18.74
C THR A 424 35.61 20.69 -19.52
N ILE A 425 34.67 19.79 -19.74
CA ILE A 425 34.85 18.62 -20.61
C ILE A 425 34.52 19.00 -22.04
N ASN A 426 35.49 18.90 -22.93
CA ASN A 426 35.36 19.21 -24.36
C ASN A 426 35.34 17.96 -25.25
N SER A 427 35.81 16.82 -24.74
CA SER A 427 35.73 15.54 -25.42
C SER A 427 35.62 14.36 -24.46
N LEU A 428 34.92 13.30 -24.90
CA LEU A 428 34.83 12.02 -24.21
C LEU A 428 35.05 10.88 -25.19
N VAL A 429 35.69 9.80 -24.73
CA VAL A 429 35.67 8.49 -25.41
C VAL A 429 34.83 7.55 -24.56
N ILE A 430 33.74 7.03 -25.11
CA ILE A 430 32.74 6.24 -24.39
C ILE A 430 32.73 4.83 -24.97
N GLY A 431 33.21 3.85 -24.22
CA GLY A 431 33.10 2.43 -24.52
C GLY A 431 31.66 1.93 -24.38
N GLN A 432 31.28 1.00 -25.25
CA GLN A 432 29.94 0.39 -25.27
C GLN A 432 30.06 -1.13 -25.24
N GLU A 433 29.31 -1.77 -24.35
CA GLU A 433 29.16 -3.22 -24.27
C GLU A 433 27.69 -3.61 -24.29
N LEU A 434 27.37 -4.71 -24.99
CA LEU A 434 26.04 -5.32 -24.99
C LEU A 434 26.16 -6.80 -24.62
N ASN A 435 25.51 -7.20 -23.52
CA ASN A 435 25.57 -8.54 -22.93
C ASN A 435 27.02 -8.99 -22.65
N GLY A 436 27.85 -8.06 -22.18
CA GLY A 436 29.29 -8.28 -21.94
C GLY A 436 30.15 -8.39 -23.20
N ASN A 437 29.58 -8.21 -24.40
CA ASN A 437 30.34 -8.15 -25.65
C ASN A 437 30.70 -6.70 -25.97
N LEU A 438 31.99 -6.43 -26.16
CA LEU A 438 32.48 -5.12 -26.57
C LEU A 438 31.99 -4.80 -27.98
N LEU A 439 31.32 -3.66 -28.15
CA LEU A 439 30.85 -3.17 -29.44
C LEU A 439 31.90 -2.25 -30.07
N SER A 440 31.86 -0.97 -29.74
CA SER A 440 32.76 0.07 -30.25
C SER A 440 32.78 1.27 -29.31
N SER A 441 33.83 2.09 -29.37
CA SER A 441 33.89 3.36 -28.64
C SER A 441 33.23 4.49 -29.44
N TYR A 442 32.47 5.35 -28.75
CA TYR A 442 31.91 6.58 -29.29
C TYR A 442 32.78 7.77 -28.88
N ASN A 443 33.12 8.63 -29.83
CA ASN A 443 33.88 9.85 -29.58
C ASN A 443 32.91 11.03 -29.53
N TRP A 444 32.66 11.57 -28.35
CA TRP A 444 31.88 12.78 -28.19
C TRP A 444 32.79 14.01 -28.20
N ALA A 445 32.36 15.07 -28.87
CA ALA A 445 32.99 16.38 -28.84
C ALA A 445 31.91 17.43 -28.55
N GLY A 446 32.19 18.32 -27.61
CA GLY A 446 31.23 19.33 -27.15
C GLY A 446 31.84 20.26 -26.13
N SER A 447 31.02 20.80 -25.23
CA SER A 447 31.49 21.58 -24.08
C SER A 447 30.52 21.40 -22.92
N LEU A 448 31.01 20.78 -21.84
CA LEU A 448 30.27 20.51 -20.62
C LEU A 448 30.97 21.21 -19.46
N ALA A 449 30.43 22.35 -19.03
CA ALA A 449 31.00 23.15 -17.96
C ALA A 449 30.85 22.44 -16.58
N PRO A 450 31.68 22.80 -15.59
CA PRO A 450 31.56 22.27 -14.23
C PRO A 450 30.12 22.34 -13.69
N GLY A 451 29.63 21.23 -13.14
CA GLY A 451 28.29 21.07 -12.59
C GLY A 451 27.17 20.88 -13.63
N GLN A 452 27.46 20.95 -14.93
CA GLN A 452 26.45 20.73 -15.97
C GLN A 452 26.29 19.27 -16.37
N SER A 453 25.07 18.90 -16.74
CA SER A 453 24.70 17.63 -17.36
C SER A 453 24.35 17.83 -18.84
N SER A 454 24.56 16.79 -19.66
CA SER A 454 24.17 16.76 -21.06
C SER A 454 23.78 15.35 -21.49
N ASN A 455 22.76 15.28 -22.34
CA ASN A 455 22.35 14.03 -22.97
C ASN A 455 23.20 13.76 -24.22
N ILE A 456 23.91 12.63 -24.21
CA ILE A 456 24.78 12.19 -25.30
C ILE A 456 24.15 10.97 -25.96
N ALA A 457 23.64 11.15 -27.18
CA ALA A 457 23.24 10.04 -28.03
C ALA A 457 24.49 9.37 -28.63
N LEU A 458 24.61 8.06 -28.46
CA LEU A 458 25.72 7.25 -28.94
C LEU A 458 25.45 6.73 -30.36
N ASN A 459 26.23 5.75 -30.82
CA ASN A 459 25.96 5.07 -32.09
C ASN A 459 24.75 4.13 -31.95
N THR A 460 23.96 4.00 -33.01
CA THR A 460 22.92 2.97 -33.06
C THR A 460 23.54 1.58 -32.94
N ILE A 461 23.03 0.80 -31.99
CA ILE A 461 23.40 -0.59 -31.75
C ILE A 461 22.30 -1.53 -32.25
N ASN A 462 22.69 -2.73 -32.68
CA ASN A 462 21.75 -3.77 -33.08
C ASN A 462 21.64 -4.82 -31.98
N ILE A 463 20.42 -5.05 -31.50
CA ILE A 463 20.08 -6.03 -30.48
C ILE A 463 19.91 -7.41 -31.16
N PRO A 464 20.67 -8.44 -30.75
CA PRO A 464 20.86 -9.64 -31.57
C PRO A 464 19.71 -10.66 -31.53
N PHE A 465 18.89 -10.68 -30.49
CA PHE A 465 17.77 -11.62 -30.29
C PHE A 465 16.78 -11.02 -29.27
N GLU A 466 15.57 -11.55 -29.19
CA GLU A 466 14.56 -11.09 -28.22
C GLU A 466 14.87 -11.56 -26.79
N GLY A 467 14.58 -10.75 -25.78
CA GLY A 467 14.74 -11.05 -24.36
C GLY A 467 15.49 -9.98 -23.59
N THR A 468 15.96 -10.34 -22.38
CA THR A 468 16.70 -9.44 -21.50
C THR A 468 18.13 -9.23 -21.98
N HIS A 469 18.53 -7.97 -22.00
CA HIS A 469 19.86 -7.54 -22.36
C HIS A 469 20.45 -6.61 -21.31
N THR A 470 21.77 -6.51 -21.34
CA THR A 470 22.51 -5.60 -20.48
C THR A 470 23.34 -4.68 -21.36
N PHE A 471 23.04 -3.38 -21.33
CA PHE A 471 23.85 -2.36 -21.97
C PHE A 471 24.74 -1.71 -20.92
N LYS A 472 26.05 -1.65 -21.20
CA LYS A 472 27.01 -0.97 -20.33
C LYS A 472 27.74 0.11 -21.13
N ALA A 473 27.76 1.31 -20.56
CA ALA A 473 28.54 2.43 -21.04
C ALA A 473 29.69 2.72 -20.07
N ILE A 474 30.86 3.03 -20.61
CA ILE A 474 32.08 3.26 -19.83
C ILE A 474 32.80 4.47 -20.41
N ILE A 475 33.06 5.50 -19.60
CA ILE A 475 33.96 6.58 -19.95
C ILE A 475 35.39 6.01 -19.92
N LEU A 476 36.04 6.03 -21.09
CA LEU A 476 37.40 5.54 -21.30
C LEU A 476 38.43 6.68 -21.26
N ASP A 477 37.99 7.88 -21.62
CA ASP A 477 38.83 9.07 -21.69
C ASP A 477 37.98 10.34 -21.56
N ALA A 478 38.49 11.31 -20.81
CA ALA A 478 38.01 12.68 -20.78
C ALA A 478 39.11 13.65 -21.19
N ASN A 479 38.82 14.54 -22.15
CA ASN A 479 39.76 15.55 -22.65
C ASN A 479 41.12 15.02 -23.16
N GLY A 480 41.21 13.77 -23.61
CA GLY A 480 42.43 13.16 -24.14
C GLY A 480 43.46 12.76 -23.08
N ILE A 481 43.04 12.67 -21.81
CA ILE A 481 43.93 12.45 -20.64
C ILE A 481 43.83 11.02 -20.10
N GLY A 482 42.81 10.26 -20.47
CA GLY A 482 42.44 8.95 -19.92
C GLY A 482 41.24 9.03 -18.97
N LYS A 483 40.95 7.91 -18.30
CA LYS A 483 39.93 7.84 -17.24
C LYS A 483 40.28 8.82 -16.13
N ASP A 484 39.26 9.41 -15.53
CA ASP A 484 39.49 10.26 -14.39
C ASP A 484 39.76 9.46 -13.10
N SER A 485 40.05 10.16 -12.00
CA SER A 485 40.44 9.51 -10.75
C SER A 485 39.27 8.90 -9.96
N TYR A 486 38.03 9.17 -10.36
CA TYR A 486 36.84 8.71 -9.67
C TYR A 486 36.11 7.62 -10.48
N SER A 487 36.64 6.39 -10.42
CA SER A 487 36.16 5.29 -11.27
C SER A 487 34.75 4.75 -10.98
N LEU A 488 34.04 5.26 -9.97
CA LEU A 488 32.71 4.75 -9.57
C LEU A 488 31.56 5.33 -10.39
N ASN A 489 31.72 6.51 -11.01
CA ASN A 489 30.74 7.10 -11.93
C ASN A 489 31.17 7.00 -13.41
N ASP A 490 32.37 6.48 -13.68
CA ASP A 490 32.89 6.25 -15.04
C ASP A 490 32.07 5.24 -15.83
N GLU A 491 31.37 4.32 -15.16
CA GLU A 491 30.56 3.31 -15.81
C GLU A 491 29.13 3.31 -15.29
N SER A 492 28.21 3.06 -16.22
CA SER A 492 26.83 2.80 -15.90
C SER A 492 26.38 1.60 -16.71
N CYS A 493 25.49 0.81 -16.12
CA CYS A 493 24.99 -0.42 -16.70
C CYS A 493 23.47 -0.40 -16.52
N ASP A 494 22.75 -0.65 -17.60
CA ASP A 494 21.31 -0.78 -17.59
C ASP A 494 20.90 -2.16 -18.12
N VAL A 495 19.82 -2.70 -17.55
CA VAL A 495 19.22 -3.96 -17.98
C VAL A 495 17.90 -3.62 -18.65
N PHE A 496 17.76 -4.01 -19.91
CA PHE A 496 16.59 -3.71 -20.70
C PHE A 496 16.10 -4.93 -21.46
N ASP A 497 14.78 -5.02 -21.66
CA ASP A 497 14.19 -6.06 -22.49
C ASP A 497 14.00 -5.57 -23.92
N TYR A 498 14.31 -6.45 -24.89
CA TYR A 498 13.96 -6.27 -26.29
C TYR A 498 12.92 -7.29 -26.69
N ALA A 499 11.68 -6.85 -26.93
CA ALA A 499 10.57 -7.71 -27.32
C ALA A 499 9.79 -7.09 -28.49
N PRO A 500 10.32 -7.15 -29.72
CA PRO A 500 9.63 -6.62 -30.92
C PRO A 500 8.37 -7.42 -31.28
N SER A 501 8.26 -8.66 -30.78
CA SER A 501 7.15 -9.58 -30.99
C SER A 501 5.99 -9.37 -29.99
N ALA A 502 6.18 -8.53 -28.97
CA ALA A 502 5.14 -8.13 -28.00
C ALA A 502 4.53 -6.76 -28.34
N ILE A 503 4.63 -6.32 -29.60
CA ILE A 503 3.67 -5.34 -30.09
C ILE A 503 2.31 -6.03 -30.02
N LEU A 504 1.38 -5.45 -29.26
CA LEU A 504 -0.03 -5.81 -29.35
C LEU A 504 -0.55 -5.35 -30.71
N ASN A 505 -0.21 -6.10 -31.75
CA ASN A 505 -0.60 -5.85 -33.14
C ASN A 505 -2.11 -6.07 -33.35
N THR A 506 -2.76 -6.74 -32.41
CA THR A 506 -4.18 -7.07 -32.43
C THR A 506 -4.81 -6.58 -31.13
N LEU A 507 -5.52 -5.46 -31.23
CA LEU A 507 -6.49 -5.02 -30.23
C LEU A 507 -7.87 -5.58 -30.62
N PRO A 508 -8.76 -5.91 -29.66
CA PRO A 508 -8.63 -5.61 -28.24
C PRO A 508 -7.64 -6.53 -27.52
N TYR A 509 -6.92 -5.98 -26.56
CA TYR A 509 -6.04 -6.74 -25.67
C TYR A 509 -6.49 -6.56 -24.23
N CYS A 510 -6.86 -7.66 -23.58
CA CYS A 510 -7.39 -7.65 -22.22
C CYS A 510 -6.53 -8.50 -21.28
N LEU A 511 -6.27 -7.96 -20.10
CA LEU A 511 -5.74 -8.64 -18.93
C LEU A 511 -6.86 -8.73 -17.90
N ASP A 512 -7.59 -9.85 -17.96
CA ASP A 512 -8.62 -10.23 -16.98
C ASP A 512 -8.03 -10.98 -15.78
N PHE A 513 -6.73 -11.30 -15.80
CA PHE A 513 -5.98 -12.03 -14.77
C PHE A 513 -6.50 -13.43 -14.38
N GLU A 514 -7.58 -13.91 -14.99
CA GLU A 514 -8.22 -15.18 -14.66
C GLU A 514 -7.38 -16.39 -15.09
N GLY A 515 -6.73 -16.31 -16.24
CA GLY A 515 -5.83 -17.36 -16.73
C GLY A 515 -4.49 -17.44 -15.96
N SER A 516 -3.99 -16.28 -15.53
CA SER A 516 -2.74 -16.11 -14.79
C SER A 516 -2.75 -14.77 -14.07
N ALA A 517 -2.50 -14.79 -12.76
CA ALA A 517 -2.40 -13.57 -11.97
C ALA A 517 -1.03 -12.86 -12.10
N ASN A 518 -0.12 -13.39 -12.94
CA ASN A 518 1.14 -12.73 -13.29
C ASN A 518 1.00 -11.81 -14.50
N LEU A 519 1.78 -10.73 -14.52
CA LEU A 519 1.94 -9.89 -15.70
C LEU A 519 2.45 -10.72 -16.90
N PRO A 520 1.93 -10.46 -18.11
CA PRO A 520 2.35 -11.13 -19.34
C PRO A 520 3.76 -10.72 -19.75
N ALA A 521 4.36 -11.45 -20.70
CA ALA A 521 5.67 -11.10 -21.25
C ALA A 521 5.67 -9.68 -21.86
N GLY A 522 6.68 -8.89 -21.51
CA GLY A 522 6.83 -7.50 -21.96
C GLY A 522 6.22 -6.45 -21.02
N TRP A 523 5.40 -6.85 -20.04
CA TRP A 523 4.99 -5.97 -18.94
C TRP A 523 6.00 -6.04 -17.79
N LYS A 524 6.29 -4.91 -17.16
CA LYS A 524 7.23 -4.83 -16.02
C LYS A 524 6.64 -4.11 -14.83
N LYS A 525 7.22 -4.38 -13.66
CA LYS A 525 6.99 -3.62 -12.43
C LYS A 525 8.15 -2.65 -12.27
N GLU A 526 7.86 -1.38 -12.04
CA GLU A 526 8.85 -0.32 -11.84
C GLU A 526 8.72 0.19 -10.40
N ASN A 527 9.83 0.25 -9.68
CA ASN A 527 9.88 0.83 -8.34
C ASN A 527 11.20 1.59 -8.23
N ALA A 528 11.14 2.84 -7.78
CA ALA A 528 12.29 3.72 -7.77
C ALA A 528 13.39 3.30 -6.77
N ARG A 529 13.09 2.49 -5.73
CA ARG A 529 14.01 2.26 -4.59
C ARG A 529 13.92 0.89 -3.87
N ALA A 530 12.99 0.00 -4.22
CA ALA A 530 12.80 -1.30 -3.54
C ALA A 530 12.21 -2.39 -4.47
N ALA A 531 11.99 -3.60 -3.94
CA ALA A 531 11.21 -4.62 -4.63
C ALA A 531 9.75 -4.15 -4.80
N SER A 532 9.23 -4.22 -6.03
CA SER A 532 7.88 -3.74 -6.33
C SER A 532 6.80 -4.39 -5.44
N LEU A 533 5.88 -3.55 -4.99
CA LEU A 533 4.73 -3.90 -4.15
C LEU A 533 3.58 -4.51 -4.93
N TRP A 534 3.63 -4.45 -6.26
CA TRP A 534 2.64 -5.06 -7.13
C TRP A 534 2.72 -6.59 -7.07
N LYS A 535 1.60 -7.23 -6.72
CA LYS A 535 1.46 -8.67 -6.51
C LYS A 535 0.22 -9.22 -7.20
N SER A 536 0.22 -10.53 -7.39
CA SER A 536 -0.91 -11.32 -7.86
C SER A 536 -1.84 -11.67 -6.70
N TYR A 537 -3.14 -11.37 -6.80
CA TYR A 537 -4.15 -11.86 -5.88
C TYR A 537 -4.77 -13.16 -6.40
N GLU A 538 -4.91 -14.15 -5.52
CA GLU A 538 -5.69 -15.37 -5.79
C GLU A 538 -6.63 -15.62 -4.60
N GLY A 539 -7.94 -15.52 -4.82
CA GLY A 539 -8.93 -15.67 -3.75
C GLY A 539 -10.32 -15.22 -4.18
N PRO A 540 -11.36 -15.47 -3.36
CA PRO A 540 -12.73 -15.09 -3.72
C PRO A 540 -12.88 -13.56 -3.69
N LEU A 541 -12.78 -12.94 -4.87
CA LEU A 541 -13.32 -11.61 -5.13
C LEU A 541 -14.82 -11.82 -5.35
N ALA A 542 -15.66 -11.17 -4.56
CA ALA A 542 -17.10 -11.51 -4.53
C ALA A 542 -17.90 -10.96 -5.73
N CYS A 543 -17.23 -10.63 -6.84
CA CYS A 543 -17.87 -10.17 -8.07
C CYS A 543 -17.66 -11.17 -9.21
N ALA A 544 -18.73 -11.58 -9.88
CA ALA A 544 -18.67 -12.55 -10.98
C ALA A 544 -17.89 -12.03 -12.20
N ASP A 545 -17.84 -10.71 -12.39
CA ASP A 545 -17.16 -10.04 -13.50
C ASP A 545 -15.69 -9.68 -13.18
N ALA A 546 -15.27 -9.77 -11.90
CA ALA A 546 -13.88 -9.60 -11.45
C ALA A 546 -13.20 -10.95 -11.14
N GLY A 547 -13.86 -12.07 -11.44
CA GLY A 547 -13.28 -13.40 -11.33
C GLY A 547 -12.76 -13.80 -9.94
N GLN A 548 -11.71 -14.62 -9.89
CA GLN A 548 -11.04 -15.05 -8.64
C GLN A 548 -9.63 -14.49 -8.49
N ARG A 549 -9.18 -13.69 -9.47
CA ARG A 549 -7.82 -13.19 -9.53
C ARG A 549 -7.85 -11.73 -9.93
N ALA A 550 -6.96 -10.96 -9.35
CA ALA A 550 -6.72 -9.58 -9.73
C ALA A 550 -5.25 -9.25 -9.53
N PHE A 551 -4.82 -8.13 -10.07
CA PHE A 551 -3.51 -7.60 -9.80
C PHE A 551 -3.61 -6.49 -8.77
N TYR A 552 -2.75 -6.45 -7.76
CA TYR A 552 -2.92 -5.50 -6.66
C TYR A 552 -1.60 -4.94 -6.16
N LEU A 553 -1.67 -3.72 -5.63
CA LEU A 553 -0.57 -3.07 -4.94
C LEU A 553 -0.64 -3.40 -3.44
N ASP A 554 0.37 -4.10 -2.92
CA ASP A 554 0.39 -4.53 -1.52
C ASP A 554 0.92 -3.45 -0.57
N THR A 555 0.06 -2.50 -0.27
CA THR A 555 0.34 -1.39 0.67
C THR A 555 -0.05 -1.71 2.11
N TRP A 556 -0.67 -2.89 2.34
CA TRP A 556 -1.12 -3.35 3.65
C TRP A 556 -0.02 -4.11 4.41
N GLU A 557 0.64 -5.07 3.74
CA GLU A 557 1.68 -5.90 4.37
C GLU A 557 3.05 -5.22 4.41
N ASN A 558 3.23 -4.10 3.69
CA ASN A 558 4.49 -3.39 3.61
C ASN A 558 4.38 -1.99 4.20
N SER A 559 4.81 -1.86 5.45
CA SER A 559 4.72 -0.60 6.22
C SER A 559 5.96 0.29 6.08
N ALA A 560 6.90 -0.03 5.20
CA ALA A 560 8.17 0.68 5.01
C ALA A 560 8.14 1.62 3.80
N ILE A 561 7.01 2.28 3.56
CA ILE A 561 6.80 3.11 2.38
C ILE A 561 7.00 4.58 2.75
N GLU A 562 8.08 5.18 2.24
CA GLU A 562 8.44 6.59 2.46
C GLU A 562 7.47 7.52 1.73
N PHE A 563 7.23 8.71 2.30
CA PHE A 563 6.46 9.77 1.65
C PHE A 563 7.06 10.13 0.28
N GLY A 564 6.23 10.23 -0.75
CA GLY A 564 6.66 10.56 -2.12
C GLY A 564 7.33 9.41 -2.87
N SER A 565 7.39 8.20 -2.31
CA SER A 565 7.77 7.01 -3.07
C SER A 565 6.74 6.69 -4.15
N GLU A 566 7.18 5.99 -5.19
CA GLU A 566 6.37 5.62 -6.35
C GLU A 566 6.57 4.14 -6.69
N ASP A 567 5.48 3.46 -7.05
CA ASP A 567 5.51 2.08 -7.57
C ASP A 567 4.57 2.00 -8.77
N ALA A 568 4.99 1.34 -9.84
CA ALA A 568 4.25 1.33 -11.09
C ALA A 568 4.26 -0.04 -11.79
N ILE A 569 3.26 -0.26 -12.62
CA ILE A 569 3.33 -1.25 -13.70
C ILE A 569 3.39 -0.55 -15.04
N VAL A 570 4.21 -1.08 -15.93
CA VAL A 570 4.46 -0.54 -17.27
C VAL A 570 4.12 -1.61 -18.29
N SER A 571 3.32 -1.25 -19.29
CA SER A 571 2.89 -2.16 -20.35
C SER A 571 4.02 -2.50 -21.32
N SER A 572 3.81 -3.53 -22.14
CA SER A 572 4.55 -3.69 -23.40
C SER A 572 4.18 -2.57 -24.38
N VAL A 573 4.89 -2.49 -25.52
CA VAL A 573 4.54 -1.58 -26.61
C VAL A 573 3.20 -1.97 -27.22
N ILE A 574 2.32 -0.99 -27.36
CA ILE A 574 1.00 -1.11 -27.98
C ILE A 574 1.06 -0.36 -29.30
N ASP A 575 0.79 -1.02 -30.42
CA ASP A 575 0.77 -0.33 -31.72
C ASP A 575 -0.65 0.11 -32.08
N LEU A 576 -0.86 1.42 -32.05
CA LEU A 576 -2.10 2.06 -32.47
C LEU A 576 -2.07 2.52 -33.94
N SER A 577 -1.03 2.15 -34.71
CA SER A 577 -0.82 2.65 -36.08
C SER A 577 -1.93 2.29 -37.06
N ASN A 578 -2.63 1.17 -36.82
CA ASN A 578 -3.71 0.67 -37.68
C ASN A 578 -5.11 0.98 -37.17
N TYR A 579 -5.25 1.83 -36.15
CA TYR A 579 -6.52 2.16 -35.50
C TYR A 579 -6.91 3.63 -35.73
N SER A 580 -8.20 3.92 -35.82
CA SER A 580 -8.74 5.29 -35.96
C SER A 580 -9.27 5.86 -34.65
N SER A 581 -9.61 4.99 -33.70
CA SER A 581 -9.83 5.35 -32.29
C SER A 581 -9.30 4.24 -31.39
N ALA A 582 -8.95 4.61 -30.16
CA ALA A 582 -8.47 3.68 -29.15
C ALA A 582 -8.93 4.11 -27.76
N GLU A 583 -9.19 3.14 -26.89
CA GLU A 583 -9.63 3.34 -25.52
C GLU A 583 -8.91 2.36 -24.60
N LEU A 584 -8.46 2.85 -23.44
CA LEU A 584 -8.03 2.03 -22.33
C LEU A 584 -9.17 1.95 -21.32
N ARG A 585 -9.49 0.75 -20.86
CA ARG A 585 -10.45 0.51 -19.80
C ARG A 585 -9.90 -0.45 -18.76
N PHE A 586 -10.19 -0.23 -17.49
CA PHE A 586 -9.79 -1.13 -16.40
C PHE A 586 -10.67 -0.92 -15.18
N ASP A 587 -10.84 -1.96 -14.39
CA ASP A 587 -11.55 -1.89 -13.12
C ASP A 587 -10.56 -1.63 -11.98
N ARG A 588 -10.97 -0.79 -11.04
CA ARG A 588 -10.24 -0.57 -9.78
C ARG A 588 -11.12 -0.85 -8.58
N ALA A 589 -10.50 -1.29 -7.50
CA ALA A 589 -11.13 -1.31 -6.18
C ALA A 589 -10.17 -0.83 -5.11
N TYR A 590 -10.60 0.15 -4.32
CA TYR A 590 -9.83 0.72 -3.23
C TYR A 590 -10.74 1.24 -2.11
N LYS A 591 -10.32 0.98 -0.87
CA LYS A 591 -10.97 1.49 0.34
C LYS A 591 -10.05 2.44 1.08
N ARG A 592 -10.57 3.58 1.51
CA ARG A 592 -9.77 4.62 2.17
C ARG A 592 -9.14 4.11 3.47
N ALA A 593 -7.92 4.56 3.72
CA ALA A 593 -7.16 4.34 4.95
C ALA A 593 -6.35 5.59 5.34
N PHE A 594 -5.64 5.51 6.47
CA PHE A 594 -4.89 6.63 7.05
C PHE A 594 -3.75 7.13 6.17
N ALA A 595 -3.14 6.25 5.37
CA ALA A 595 -2.14 6.64 4.39
C ALA A 595 -2.80 6.82 3.01
N PRO A 596 -2.98 8.07 2.55
CA PRO A 596 -3.57 8.33 1.25
C PRO A 596 -2.66 7.87 0.11
N LEU A 597 -3.30 7.21 -0.86
CA LEU A 597 -2.70 6.71 -2.09
C LEU A 597 -3.31 7.49 -3.26
N ALA A 598 -2.50 7.83 -4.25
CA ALA A 598 -2.96 8.33 -5.54
C ALA A 598 -2.58 7.34 -6.65
N LEU A 599 -3.43 7.21 -7.67
CA LEU A 599 -3.14 6.46 -8.89
C LEU A 599 -3.07 7.43 -10.06
N THR A 600 -1.99 7.37 -10.83
CA THR A 600 -1.78 8.15 -12.05
C THR A 600 -1.59 7.19 -13.22
N VAL A 601 -2.38 7.34 -14.28
CA VAL A 601 -2.17 6.60 -15.54
C VAL A 601 -1.51 7.54 -16.52
N GLU A 602 -0.40 7.10 -17.12
CA GLU A 602 0.43 7.89 -18.02
C GLU A 602 0.70 7.11 -19.30
N VAL A 603 1.04 7.83 -20.38
CA VAL A 603 1.36 7.27 -21.69
C VAL A 603 2.64 7.87 -22.26
N SER A 604 3.44 7.03 -22.91
CA SER A 604 4.61 7.45 -23.67
C SER A 604 4.44 7.09 -25.14
N ALA A 605 4.65 8.05 -26.03
CA ALA A 605 4.69 7.85 -27.48
C ALA A 605 6.13 7.86 -28.04
N ASP A 606 7.13 7.94 -27.16
CA ASP A 606 8.55 8.05 -27.49
C ASP A 606 9.38 6.92 -26.87
N CYS A 607 8.78 5.73 -26.76
CA CYS A 607 9.41 4.51 -26.25
C CYS A 607 9.93 4.64 -24.79
N GLY A 608 9.19 5.38 -23.95
CA GLY A 608 9.46 5.54 -22.52
C GLY A 608 10.32 6.75 -22.16
N ALA A 609 10.78 7.55 -23.14
CA ALA A 609 11.64 8.70 -22.86
C ALA A 609 10.91 9.84 -22.13
N SER A 610 9.61 10.00 -22.38
CA SER A 610 8.73 10.89 -21.62
C SER A 610 7.34 10.29 -21.47
N PHE A 611 6.69 10.62 -20.35
CA PHE A 611 5.34 10.17 -20.01
C PHE A 611 4.41 11.36 -19.83
N GLN A 612 3.25 11.31 -20.50
CA GLN A 612 2.16 12.26 -20.37
C GLN A 612 1.05 11.66 -19.51
N GLN A 613 0.54 12.42 -18.53
CA GLN A 613 -0.57 11.99 -17.69
C GLN A 613 -1.89 11.93 -18.48
N LEU A 614 -2.60 10.80 -18.38
CA LEU A 614 -3.94 10.57 -18.91
C LEU A 614 -5.03 10.65 -17.84
N LEU A 615 -4.75 10.12 -16.64
CA LEU A 615 -5.67 10.10 -15.51
C LEU A 615 -4.89 10.33 -14.22
N HIS A 616 -5.46 11.08 -13.27
CA HIS A 616 -4.96 11.16 -11.90
C HIS A 616 -6.13 11.08 -10.93
N LEU A 617 -6.10 10.06 -10.09
CA LEU A 617 -7.05 9.82 -9.02
C LEU A 617 -6.34 10.07 -7.69
N ASP A 618 -6.75 11.14 -7.00
CA ASP A 618 -6.32 11.41 -5.63
C ASP A 618 -7.02 10.45 -4.64
N GLU A 619 -6.69 10.53 -3.35
CA GLU A 619 -7.25 9.62 -2.33
C GLU A 619 -8.78 9.52 -2.36
N LEU A 620 -9.48 10.65 -2.57
CA LEU A 620 -10.93 10.71 -2.56
C LEU A 620 -11.53 10.09 -3.82
N SER A 621 -10.93 10.40 -4.97
CA SER A 621 -11.38 9.91 -6.28
C SER A 621 -10.99 8.45 -6.52
N LEU A 622 -9.91 7.99 -5.89
CA LEU A 622 -9.43 6.61 -5.95
C LEU A 622 -10.31 5.64 -5.16
N ALA A 623 -11.02 6.12 -4.15
CA ALA A 623 -11.89 5.29 -3.32
C ALA A 623 -13.15 4.84 -4.06
N THR A 624 -13.35 3.53 -4.17
CA THR A 624 -14.58 2.92 -4.71
C THR A 624 -15.46 2.37 -3.61
N ALA A 625 -14.87 1.87 -2.53
CA ALA A 625 -15.60 1.28 -1.41
C ALA A 625 -15.97 2.34 -0.36
N PRO A 626 -17.22 2.35 0.15
CA PRO A 626 -17.66 3.33 1.12
C PRO A 626 -16.95 3.16 2.48
N GLY A 627 -16.79 4.29 3.16
CA GLY A 627 -16.25 4.36 4.51
C GLY A 627 -14.72 4.34 4.56
N PHE A 628 -14.20 4.09 5.76
CA PHE A 628 -12.78 4.16 6.07
C PHE A 628 -12.37 2.89 6.81
N ALA A 629 -11.28 2.26 6.41
CA ALA A 629 -10.77 1.04 7.03
C ALA A 629 -9.82 1.40 8.18
N TYR A 630 -10.28 1.21 9.42
CA TYR A 630 -9.53 1.56 10.63
C TYR A 630 -8.61 0.43 11.14
N SER A 631 -8.90 -0.82 10.79
CA SER A 631 -8.09 -2.00 11.11
C SER A 631 -8.47 -3.20 10.24
N GLY A 632 -7.53 -4.12 10.06
CA GLY A 632 -7.71 -5.30 9.21
C GLY A 632 -7.52 -5.04 7.71
N LEU A 633 -7.09 -6.07 7.00
CA LEU A 633 -6.96 -6.04 5.55
C LEU A 633 -8.37 -6.01 4.93
N TRP A 634 -8.62 -5.03 4.07
CA TRP A 634 -9.81 -5.02 3.22
C TRP A 634 -9.53 -5.73 1.88
N ILE A 635 -10.49 -6.56 1.49
CA ILE A 635 -10.53 -7.27 0.21
C ILE A 635 -11.92 -6.96 -0.38
N PRO A 636 -12.02 -6.60 -1.67
CA PRO A 636 -13.30 -6.34 -2.33
C PRO A 636 -14.28 -7.51 -2.16
N GLY A 637 -15.38 -7.24 -1.46
CA GLY A 637 -16.38 -8.21 -1.03
C GLY A 637 -17.73 -8.05 -1.74
N SER A 638 -17.85 -7.13 -2.72
CA SER A 638 -19.02 -7.01 -3.59
C SER A 638 -18.69 -6.31 -4.91
N CYS A 639 -19.51 -6.47 -5.95
CA CYS A 639 -19.32 -5.77 -7.23
C CYS A 639 -19.39 -4.24 -7.10
N ASP A 640 -20.17 -3.71 -6.16
CA ASP A 640 -20.33 -2.26 -5.97
C ASP A 640 -19.07 -1.59 -5.40
N GLU A 641 -18.08 -2.38 -4.97
CA GLU A 641 -16.77 -1.88 -4.55
C GLU A 641 -15.76 -1.81 -5.71
N TRP A 642 -16.14 -2.22 -6.92
CA TRP A 642 -15.34 -2.06 -8.14
C TRP A 642 -15.90 -0.92 -8.98
N GLN A 643 -15.00 -0.14 -9.58
CA GLN A 643 -15.36 0.93 -10.51
C GLN A 643 -14.50 0.83 -11.76
N GLN A 644 -15.14 0.86 -12.93
CA GLN A 644 -14.48 0.88 -14.21
C GLN A 644 -14.04 2.31 -14.57
N GLU A 645 -12.79 2.45 -15.01
CA GLU A 645 -12.26 3.65 -15.64
C GLU A 645 -12.20 3.46 -17.16
N ASN A 646 -12.52 4.52 -17.91
CA ASN A 646 -12.40 4.56 -19.36
C ASN A 646 -11.57 5.80 -19.75
N ILE A 647 -10.50 5.58 -20.50
CA ILE A 647 -9.49 6.58 -20.85
C ILE A 647 -9.34 6.61 -22.37
N ASN A 648 -9.58 7.78 -22.95
CA ASN A 648 -9.44 8.00 -24.39
C ASN A 648 -7.96 8.03 -24.82
N LEU A 649 -7.61 7.25 -25.85
CA LEU A 649 -6.26 7.19 -26.44
C LEU A 649 -6.20 7.72 -27.88
N ASN A 650 -7.25 8.40 -28.35
CA ASN A 650 -7.37 8.88 -29.74
C ASN A 650 -6.26 9.84 -30.14
N ASP A 651 -5.68 10.59 -29.21
CA ASP A 651 -4.56 11.50 -29.51
C ASP A 651 -3.28 10.75 -29.93
N TYR A 652 -3.22 9.43 -29.68
CA TYR A 652 -2.05 8.59 -29.92
C TYR A 652 -2.26 7.56 -31.04
N VAL A 653 -3.45 7.52 -31.66
CA VAL A 653 -3.69 6.69 -32.85
C VAL A 653 -2.74 7.07 -33.98
N GLY A 654 -2.30 6.09 -34.76
CA GLY A 654 -1.26 6.29 -35.77
C GLY A 654 0.18 6.16 -35.25
N SER A 655 0.37 5.89 -33.95
CA SER A 655 1.69 5.71 -33.30
C SER A 655 1.73 4.48 -32.40
N SER A 656 2.91 4.10 -31.90
CA SER A 656 3.04 3.07 -30.87
C SER A 656 3.28 3.70 -29.51
N ILE A 657 2.60 3.19 -28.47
CA ILE A 657 2.61 3.75 -27.13
C ILE A 657 3.03 2.73 -26.05
N ILE A 658 3.37 3.25 -24.87
CA ILE A 658 3.57 2.50 -23.62
C ILE A 658 2.68 3.14 -22.56
N LEU A 659 1.95 2.33 -21.78
CA LEU A 659 1.14 2.79 -20.65
C LEU A 659 1.84 2.52 -19.32
N ARG A 660 1.74 3.46 -18.38
CA ARG A 660 2.26 3.32 -17.01
C ARG A 660 1.16 3.62 -15.99
N PHE A 661 0.95 2.71 -15.05
CA PHE A 661 0.03 2.87 -13.93
C PHE A 661 0.88 3.09 -12.68
N LYS A 662 0.99 4.34 -12.25
CA LYS A 662 1.87 4.79 -11.19
C LYS A 662 1.09 5.12 -9.92
N ALA A 663 1.42 4.44 -8.84
CA ALA A 663 0.89 4.72 -7.52
C ALA A 663 1.86 5.62 -6.74
N THR A 664 1.37 6.70 -6.15
CA THR A 664 2.18 7.67 -5.39
C THR A 664 1.66 7.77 -3.96
N TYR A 665 2.57 7.72 -3.00
CA TYR A 665 2.24 7.82 -1.58
C TYR A 665 2.25 9.27 -1.11
N THR A 666 1.07 9.78 -0.73
CA THR A 666 0.90 11.22 -0.51
C THR A 666 1.03 11.66 0.95
N GLN A 667 1.29 10.75 1.91
CA GLN A 667 1.74 11.03 3.29
C GLN A 667 2.54 9.84 3.87
N SER A 668 3.47 10.10 4.80
CA SER A 668 4.13 9.05 5.61
C SER A 668 3.14 8.55 6.68
N ALA A 669 2.53 7.38 6.49
CA ALA A 669 1.69 6.78 7.52
C ALA A 669 1.62 5.25 7.43
N ALA A 670 1.35 4.65 8.58
CA ALA A 670 1.65 3.26 8.92
C ALA A 670 0.94 2.15 8.11
N PHE A 671 -0.21 2.40 7.47
CA PHE A 671 -0.94 1.40 6.66
C PHE A 671 -1.88 2.08 5.64
N SER A 672 -1.76 1.72 4.36
CA SER A 672 -2.79 1.98 3.33
C SER A 672 -3.53 0.66 3.03
N GLN A 673 -4.66 0.71 2.31
CA GLN A 673 -5.32 -0.51 1.83
C GLN A 673 -4.80 -0.89 0.45
N ARG A 674 -4.90 -2.19 0.14
CA ARG A 674 -4.57 -2.69 -1.19
C ARG A 674 -5.41 -1.98 -2.25
N LEU A 675 -4.74 -1.50 -3.30
CA LEU A 675 -5.37 -1.06 -4.54
C LEU A 675 -5.41 -2.26 -5.46
N TYR A 676 -6.60 -2.67 -5.88
CA TYR A 676 -6.79 -3.76 -6.83
C TYR A 676 -7.07 -3.16 -8.21
N LEU A 677 -6.46 -3.74 -9.24
CA LEU A 677 -6.70 -3.49 -10.65
C LEU A 677 -7.11 -4.80 -11.32
N ASP A 678 -8.11 -4.71 -12.18
CA ASP A 678 -8.63 -5.87 -12.91
C ASP A 678 -9.17 -5.46 -14.29
N ASN A 679 -9.47 -6.42 -15.16
CA ASN A 679 -10.08 -6.21 -16.48
C ASN A 679 -9.41 -5.10 -17.31
N LEU A 680 -8.08 -5.06 -17.30
CA LEU A 680 -7.31 -4.05 -18.01
C LEU A 680 -7.32 -4.36 -19.51
N CYS A 681 -8.15 -3.66 -20.25
CA CYS A 681 -8.34 -3.81 -21.68
C CYS A 681 -7.91 -2.56 -22.44
N ILE A 682 -7.20 -2.77 -23.55
CA ILE A 682 -6.93 -1.74 -24.54
C ILE A 682 -7.70 -2.14 -25.78
N ASP A 683 -8.68 -1.34 -26.12
CA ASP A 683 -9.53 -1.50 -27.28
C ASP A 683 -9.03 -0.59 -28.39
N GLY A 684 -8.86 -1.16 -29.58
CA GLY A 684 -8.51 -0.44 -30.78
C GLY A 684 -9.61 -0.62 -31.79
N PHE A 685 -10.17 0.49 -32.25
CA PHE A 685 -11.14 0.50 -33.33
C PHE A 685 -10.41 1.01 -34.55
N SER A 686 -10.15 0.11 -35.50
CA SER A 686 -9.76 0.56 -36.83
C SER A 686 -10.94 1.31 -37.40
N ASP A 687 -10.66 2.26 -38.30
CA ASP A 687 -11.63 2.54 -39.34
C ASP A 687 -11.75 1.20 -40.04
N VAL A 688 -12.72 0.42 -39.58
CA VAL A 688 -13.28 -0.66 -40.35
C VAL A 688 -13.56 0.04 -41.65
N VAL A 689 -12.83 -0.37 -42.69
CA VAL A 689 -13.27 -0.11 -44.04
C VAL A 689 -14.64 -0.76 -44.07
N LEU A 690 -15.65 0.06 -43.78
CA LEU A 690 -17.03 -0.34 -43.77
C LEU A 690 -17.23 -0.95 -45.15
N PRO A 691 -17.84 -2.14 -45.28
CA PRO A 691 -18.46 -2.53 -46.54
C PRO A 691 -19.55 -1.52 -46.98
N CYS A 692 -19.79 -0.48 -46.18
CA CYS A 692 -20.72 0.58 -46.41
C CYS A 692 -20.13 1.93 -46.04
N THR A 693 -19.64 2.68 -47.02
CA THR A 693 -19.40 4.12 -46.90
C THR A 693 -20.72 4.79 -46.53
N GLY A 694 -20.96 5.01 -45.24
CA GLY A 694 -22.23 5.46 -44.66
C GLY A 694 -22.00 6.35 -43.42
N PRO A 695 -23.08 6.91 -42.86
CA PRO A 695 -23.16 8.19 -42.13
C PRO A 695 -22.24 8.36 -40.92
N SER A 696 -21.70 9.57 -40.74
CA SER A 696 -20.88 9.97 -39.58
C SER A 696 -21.63 10.84 -38.55
N ALA A 697 -22.96 10.94 -38.66
CA ALA A 697 -23.79 11.79 -37.81
C ALA A 697 -25.20 11.19 -37.62
N ILE A 698 -25.85 11.55 -36.52
CA ILE A 698 -27.26 11.22 -36.26
C ILE A 698 -28.16 12.41 -36.61
N ALA A 699 -29.47 12.18 -36.67
CA ALA A 699 -30.42 13.25 -36.96
C ALA A 699 -30.40 14.27 -35.82
N SER A 700 -30.26 15.56 -36.10
CA SER A 700 -30.25 16.61 -35.06
C SER A 700 -31.23 17.76 -35.33
N ALA A 701 -31.76 17.88 -36.55
CA ALA A 701 -32.75 18.89 -36.89
C ALA A 701 -34.18 18.35 -36.73
N VAL A 702 -35.08 19.22 -36.26
CA VAL A 702 -36.53 18.94 -36.17
C VAL A 702 -37.06 18.46 -37.51
N GLY A 703 -37.77 17.32 -37.50
CA GLY A 703 -38.30 16.68 -38.69
C GLY A 703 -38.48 15.16 -38.54
N GLU A 704 -39.09 14.53 -39.54
CA GLU A 704 -39.23 13.08 -39.62
C GLU A 704 -38.24 12.51 -40.65
N TYR A 705 -37.44 11.53 -40.23
CA TYR A 705 -36.43 10.87 -41.04
C TYR A 705 -36.85 9.42 -41.27
N VAL A 706 -37.07 9.05 -42.53
CA VAL A 706 -37.40 7.68 -42.94
C VAL A 706 -36.18 7.09 -43.63
N ALA A 707 -35.64 5.97 -43.12
CA ALA A 707 -34.48 5.35 -43.74
C ALA A 707 -34.78 4.94 -45.20
N ASP A 708 -33.80 5.14 -46.07
CA ASP A 708 -33.86 4.72 -47.48
C ASP A 708 -32.71 3.79 -47.86
N THR A 709 -31.83 3.52 -46.90
CA THR A 709 -30.63 2.70 -47.06
C THR A 709 -30.39 1.92 -45.77
N ALA A 710 -29.89 0.69 -45.90
CA ALA A 710 -29.43 -0.13 -44.79
C ALA A 710 -28.14 -0.88 -45.15
N CYS A 711 -27.35 -1.24 -44.15
CA CYS A 711 -26.10 -1.96 -44.31
C CYS A 711 -25.82 -2.92 -43.15
N LEU A 712 -25.40 -4.15 -43.46
CA LEU A 712 -24.90 -5.11 -42.49
C LEU A 712 -23.39 -4.94 -42.27
N ASP A 713 -22.96 -4.77 -41.03
CA ASP A 713 -21.55 -4.73 -40.64
C ASP A 713 -20.94 -6.13 -40.39
N GLY A 714 -19.64 -6.19 -40.13
CA GLY A 714 -18.93 -7.43 -39.82
C GLY A 714 -19.27 -8.05 -38.45
N ALA A 715 -19.99 -7.31 -37.59
CA ALA A 715 -20.39 -7.72 -36.25
C ALA A 715 -21.87 -8.18 -36.18
N GLY A 716 -22.57 -8.25 -37.33
CA GLY A 716 -23.96 -8.70 -37.44
C GLY A 716 -25.00 -7.61 -37.21
N TRP A 717 -24.61 -6.35 -37.15
CA TRP A 717 -25.51 -5.20 -37.02
C TRP A 717 -25.93 -4.69 -38.39
N THR A 718 -27.25 -4.54 -38.57
CA THR A 718 -27.81 -3.80 -39.70
C THR A 718 -28.08 -2.36 -39.28
N HIS A 719 -27.40 -1.41 -39.91
CA HIS A 719 -27.53 0.03 -39.69
C HIS A 719 -28.50 0.63 -40.71
N TYR A 720 -29.45 1.45 -40.25
CA TYR A 720 -30.45 2.12 -41.08
C TYR A 720 -30.21 3.63 -41.09
N TRP A 721 -30.18 4.24 -42.27
CA TRP A 721 -29.95 5.68 -42.39
C TRP A 721 -30.71 6.37 -43.51
N LYS A 722 -30.75 7.70 -43.44
CA LYS A 722 -31.29 8.58 -44.47
C LYS A 722 -30.17 9.18 -45.31
N ARG A 723 -30.20 9.00 -46.64
CA ARG A 723 -29.26 9.68 -47.54
C ARG A 723 -29.61 11.16 -47.71
N ALA A 724 -28.58 11.99 -47.84
CA ALA A 724 -28.76 13.41 -48.16
C ALA A 724 -29.42 13.59 -49.54
N ALA A 725 -30.38 14.51 -49.67
CA ALA A 725 -31.18 14.68 -50.88
C ALA A 725 -30.39 15.17 -52.12
N THR A 726 -29.20 15.77 -51.93
CA THR A 726 -28.29 16.23 -53.01
C THR A 726 -26.84 16.37 -52.51
N PRO A 727 -25.84 15.69 -53.11
CA PRO A 727 -24.43 16.02 -52.91
C PRO A 727 -24.04 17.29 -53.69
N PRO A 728 -23.24 18.25 -53.15
CA PRO A 728 -22.68 18.35 -51.82
C PRO A 728 -23.52 19.33 -50.97
N ALA A 729 -24.36 18.82 -50.08
CA ALA A 729 -25.02 19.65 -49.08
C ALA A 729 -24.96 18.95 -47.73
N THR A 730 -24.48 19.67 -46.72
CA THR A 730 -24.77 19.43 -45.31
C THR A 730 -26.29 19.32 -45.11
N PRO A 731 -26.81 18.31 -44.40
CA PRO A 731 -26.09 17.31 -43.60
C PRO A 731 -25.58 16.11 -44.41
N ALA A 732 -24.50 15.49 -43.92
CA ALA A 732 -24.05 14.16 -44.36
C ALA A 732 -25.18 13.12 -44.20
N ASP A 733 -25.01 11.91 -44.74
CA ASP A 733 -25.94 10.81 -44.46
C ASP A 733 -26.22 10.72 -42.96
N VAL A 734 -27.44 10.34 -42.58
CA VAL A 734 -27.93 10.47 -41.19
C VAL A 734 -28.31 9.11 -40.61
N LEU A 735 -27.51 8.61 -39.66
CA LEU A 735 -27.77 7.37 -38.93
C LEU A 735 -29.05 7.51 -38.08
N LEU A 736 -29.95 6.54 -38.21
CA LEU A 736 -31.23 6.54 -37.50
C LEU A 736 -31.27 5.49 -36.39
N LEU A 737 -30.89 4.24 -36.68
CA LEU A 737 -31.04 3.10 -35.78
C LEU A 737 -30.18 1.92 -36.25
N SER A 738 -29.74 1.07 -35.33
CA SER A 738 -29.09 -0.22 -35.66
C SER A 738 -29.80 -1.39 -35.00
N ILE A 739 -29.87 -2.53 -35.69
CA ILE A 739 -30.50 -3.76 -35.21
C ILE A 739 -29.56 -4.93 -35.44
N LYS A 740 -29.29 -5.72 -34.40
CA LYS A 740 -28.50 -6.94 -34.53
C LYS A 740 -29.40 -8.05 -35.01
N GLN A 741 -29.25 -8.42 -36.27
CA GLN A 741 -30.09 -9.43 -36.91
C GLN A 741 -29.26 -10.71 -37.04
N ASP A 742 -29.37 -11.62 -36.07
CA ASP A 742 -28.79 -12.98 -36.15
C ASP A 742 -29.55 -13.87 -37.17
N GLY A 743 -29.93 -13.31 -38.32
CA GLY A 743 -30.71 -13.97 -39.38
C GLY A 743 -32.22 -14.12 -39.12
N VAL A 744 -32.74 -13.57 -38.02
CA VAL A 744 -34.11 -13.81 -37.53
C VAL A 744 -35.18 -12.94 -38.21
N MET A 745 -34.81 -11.77 -38.73
CA MET A 745 -35.72 -10.83 -39.40
C MET A 745 -34.94 -9.94 -40.38
N GLN A 746 -35.56 -9.52 -41.49
CA GLN A 746 -35.06 -8.49 -42.40
C GLN A 746 -36.07 -7.34 -42.44
N LEU A 747 -35.62 -6.10 -42.25
CA LEU A 747 -36.47 -4.92 -42.42
C LEU A 747 -36.11 -4.21 -43.72
N GLU A 748 -37.11 -3.77 -44.44
CA GLU A 748 -36.92 -2.77 -45.49
C GLU A 748 -36.58 -1.42 -44.86
N PRO A 749 -35.64 -0.63 -45.40
CA PRO A 749 -35.26 0.66 -44.83
C PRO A 749 -36.45 1.58 -44.53
N SER A 750 -37.48 1.58 -45.39
CA SER A 750 -38.69 2.40 -45.21
C SER A 750 -39.51 2.08 -43.95
N GLN A 751 -39.21 0.96 -43.27
CA GLN A 751 -39.86 0.52 -42.03
C GLN A 751 -39.21 1.11 -40.78
N VAL A 752 -38.08 1.81 -40.91
CA VAL A 752 -37.39 2.49 -39.82
C VAL A 752 -37.54 3.99 -39.95
N ARG A 753 -38.07 4.62 -38.90
CA ARG A 753 -38.31 6.06 -38.83
C ARG A 753 -37.82 6.62 -37.51
N VAL A 754 -37.26 7.84 -37.55
CA VAL A 754 -36.90 8.61 -36.37
C VAL A 754 -37.46 10.02 -36.54
N GLY A 755 -38.18 10.51 -35.55
CA GLY A 755 -38.71 11.87 -35.55
C GLY A 755 -38.09 12.71 -34.44
N ILE A 756 -37.89 14.00 -34.71
CA ILE A 756 -37.41 15.01 -33.76
C ILE A 756 -38.40 16.17 -33.75
N THR A 757 -38.88 16.57 -32.58
CA THR A 757 -39.81 17.71 -32.39
C THR A 757 -39.16 18.85 -31.58
N PRO A 758 -39.60 20.12 -31.73
CA PRO A 758 -39.02 21.24 -30.97
C PRO A 758 -39.18 21.11 -29.45
N ALA A 759 -38.20 21.62 -28.70
CA ALA A 759 -38.18 21.61 -27.23
C ALA A 759 -39.25 22.50 -26.58
N HIS A 760 -39.96 21.91 -25.61
CA HIS A 760 -40.83 22.47 -24.56
C HIS A 760 -42.15 23.19 -24.91
N GLY A 761 -43.25 22.44 -24.75
CA GLY A 761 -44.61 22.96 -24.55
C GLY A 761 -45.66 22.22 -25.35
N ASN A 762 -46.42 21.32 -24.70
CA ASN A 762 -47.66 20.70 -25.18
C ASN A 762 -47.68 20.27 -26.65
N GLY A 763 -47.25 19.04 -26.91
CA GLY A 763 -47.53 18.39 -28.19
C GLY A 763 -46.48 17.37 -28.57
N GLY A 764 -46.44 16.25 -27.84
CA GLY A 764 -46.24 15.00 -28.56
C GLY A 764 -47.35 14.91 -29.61
N HIS A 765 -47.09 14.22 -30.72
CA HIS A 765 -48.19 13.51 -31.35
C HIS A 765 -49.00 12.80 -30.26
N ASP A 766 -50.31 12.97 -30.38
CA ASP A 766 -51.17 13.02 -29.23
C ASP A 766 -51.29 11.65 -28.52
N LEU A 767 -51.08 11.63 -27.21
CA LEU A 767 -51.80 10.74 -26.29
C LEU A 767 -53.06 11.48 -25.81
N SER A 768 -53.74 12.13 -26.77
CA SER A 768 -54.44 13.43 -26.72
C SER A 768 -55.06 13.81 -25.39
N ALA A 769 -54.90 15.09 -25.05
CA ALA A 769 -55.85 15.79 -24.20
C ALA A 769 -55.97 15.22 -22.77
N ALA A 770 -54.85 14.80 -22.16
CA ALA A 770 -54.73 14.69 -20.72
C ALA A 770 -53.88 15.86 -20.16
N PRO A 771 -54.43 16.71 -19.27
CA PRO A 771 -53.70 17.78 -18.61
C PRO A 771 -52.68 17.14 -17.65
N TYR A 772 -51.41 17.11 -18.06
CA TYR A 772 -50.38 16.21 -17.53
C TYR A 772 -50.82 14.75 -17.71
N VAL A 773 -49.89 13.78 -17.65
CA VAL A 773 -50.30 12.44 -17.20
C VAL A 773 -51.08 12.67 -15.91
N SER A 774 -52.40 12.45 -15.96
CA SER A 774 -53.36 13.03 -15.01
C SER A 774 -52.88 12.78 -13.58
N ARG A 775 -52.50 13.82 -12.82
CA ARG A 775 -51.99 13.75 -11.43
C ARG A 775 -51.84 12.31 -10.90
N GLN A 776 -50.76 11.61 -11.28
CA GLN A 776 -50.11 10.60 -10.46
C GLN A 776 -48.73 10.09 -10.94
N ASP A 777 -48.32 10.18 -12.22
CA ASP A 777 -47.12 9.42 -12.69
C ASP A 777 -46.05 10.20 -13.52
N GLY A 778 -45.54 11.34 -13.04
CA GLY A 778 -44.11 11.78 -13.14
C GLY A 778 -43.30 11.88 -14.45
N TRP A 779 -43.77 11.50 -15.65
CA TRP A 779 -42.90 11.33 -16.84
C TRP A 779 -42.59 12.60 -17.68
N TYR A 780 -41.33 12.72 -18.12
CA TYR A 780 -40.71 13.71 -19.00
C TYR A 780 -40.01 12.99 -20.16
N VAL A 781 -40.38 13.24 -21.41
CA VAL A 781 -39.83 12.51 -22.59
C VAL A 781 -38.94 13.41 -23.45
N MET A 782 -37.91 12.82 -24.07
CA MET A 782 -37.07 13.51 -25.07
C MET A 782 -37.89 13.83 -26.32
N GLY A 783 -37.49 14.87 -27.07
CA GLY A 783 -38.15 15.26 -28.33
C GLY A 783 -37.93 14.28 -29.48
N ARG A 784 -37.07 13.27 -29.29
CA ARG A 784 -36.75 12.22 -30.25
C ARG A 784 -37.52 10.93 -29.98
N TYR A 785 -38.05 10.32 -31.04
CA TYR A 785 -38.71 9.01 -30.98
C TYR A 785 -38.32 8.13 -32.16
N TYR A 786 -38.49 6.83 -31.97
CA TYR A 786 -38.12 5.78 -32.92
C TYR A 786 -39.33 4.92 -33.22
N ASP A 787 -39.63 4.76 -34.51
CA ASP A 787 -40.72 3.94 -34.99
C ASP A 787 -40.15 2.87 -35.93
N VAL A 788 -40.47 1.61 -35.61
CA VAL A 788 -40.03 0.47 -36.40
C VAL A 788 -41.24 -0.40 -36.68
N SER A 789 -41.58 -0.54 -37.96
CA SER A 789 -42.84 -1.14 -38.41
C SER A 789 -42.60 -2.38 -39.26
N PRO A 790 -42.12 -3.49 -38.66
CA PRO A 790 -41.84 -4.69 -39.41
C PRO A 790 -43.11 -5.33 -39.98
N THR A 791 -42.97 -6.04 -41.09
CA THR A 791 -44.07 -6.84 -41.66
C THR A 791 -44.36 -8.09 -40.81
N VAL A 792 -43.34 -8.58 -40.08
CA VAL A 792 -43.41 -9.75 -39.19
C VAL A 792 -42.68 -9.39 -37.89
N GLN A 793 -43.32 -9.60 -36.74
CA GLN A 793 -42.70 -9.37 -35.42
C GLN A 793 -41.66 -10.46 -35.10
N PRO A 794 -40.64 -10.16 -34.26
CA PRO A 794 -39.59 -11.13 -33.96
C PRO A 794 -40.13 -12.27 -33.09
N ALA A 795 -39.64 -13.49 -33.31
CA ALA A 795 -40.01 -14.66 -32.52
C ALA A 795 -39.24 -14.74 -31.19
N GLU A 796 -38.09 -14.10 -31.11
CA GLU A 796 -37.20 -14.01 -29.95
C GLU A 796 -36.75 -12.57 -29.73
N ALA A 797 -36.09 -12.29 -28.62
CA ALA A 797 -35.59 -10.95 -28.31
C ALA A 797 -34.52 -10.51 -29.33
N VAL A 798 -34.64 -9.28 -29.85
CA VAL A 798 -33.70 -8.71 -30.84
C VAL A 798 -33.00 -7.50 -30.24
N SER A 799 -31.68 -7.41 -30.35
CA SER A 799 -30.92 -6.25 -29.88
C SER A 799 -31.07 -5.05 -30.81
N VAL A 800 -31.32 -3.88 -30.22
CA VAL A 800 -31.52 -2.61 -30.90
C VAL A 800 -30.66 -1.52 -30.28
N ARG A 801 -30.24 -0.56 -31.10
CA ARG A 801 -29.49 0.63 -30.69
C ARG A 801 -30.24 1.89 -31.07
N PHE A 802 -30.60 2.68 -30.06
CA PHE A 802 -31.21 4.00 -30.21
C PHE A 802 -30.10 5.05 -30.06
N TYR A 803 -30.07 6.04 -30.96
CA TYR A 803 -29.03 7.07 -31.02
C TYR A 803 -29.56 8.48 -30.75
N TYR A 804 -29.01 9.14 -29.74
CA TYR A 804 -29.43 10.46 -29.30
C TYR A 804 -28.22 11.38 -29.06
N ASP A 805 -28.42 12.69 -28.96
CA ASP A 805 -27.35 13.65 -28.69
C ASP A 805 -27.54 14.40 -27.36
N ASP A 806 -26.60 15.29 -27.04
CA ASP A 806 -26.65 16.11 -25.83
C ASP A 806 -27.86 17.03 -25.78
N THR A 807 -28.41 17.44 -26.93
CA THR A 807 -29.61 18.29 -26.99
C THR A 807 -30.82 17.52 -26.47
N ASP A 808 -30.99 16.27 -26.89
CA ASP A 808 -32.06 15.39 -26.39
C ASP A 808 -32.00 15.22 -24.87
N PHE A 809 -30.80 15.07 -24.32
CA PHE A 809 -30.58 14.94 -22.87
C PHE A 809 -30.87 16.24 -22.13
N GLN A 810 -30.34 17.37 -22.63
CA GLN A 810 -30.51 18.69 -22.02
C GLN A 810 -31.99 19.11 -21.99
N ASP A 811 -32.77 18.76 -23.01
CA ASP A 811 -34.21 19.01 -23.04
C ASP A 811 -34.92 18.28 -21.89
N VAL A 812 -34.62 16.98 -21.69
CA VAL A 812 -35.22 16.22 -20.57
C VAL A 812 -34.76 16.78 -19.23
N GLN A 813 -33.47 17.14 -19.11
CA GLN A 813 -32.90 17.73 -17.89
C GLN A 813 -33.60 19.05 -17.53
N GLN A 814 -33.82 19.94 -18.51
CA GLN A 814 -34.56 21.19 -18.30
C GLN A 814 -36.01 20.95 -17.88
N ALA A 815 -36.67 19.94 -18.47
CA ALA A 815 -38.03 19.57 -18.11
C ALA A 815 -38.14 19.09 -16.65
N VAL A 816 -37.20 18.25 -16.22
CA VAL A 816 -37.11 17.73 -14.85
C VAL A 816 -36.80 18.87 -13.87
N ALA A 817 -35.86 19.75 -14.19
CA ALA A 817 -35.50 20.91 -13.36
C ALA A 817 -36.65 21.91 -13.19
N ALA A 818 -37.54 22.04 -14.19
CA ALA A 818 -38.73 22.87 -14.13
C ALA A 818 -39.90 22.21 -13.34
N SER A 819 -39.73 20.98 -12.85
CA SER A 819 -40.75 20.24 -12.10
C SER A 819 -40.97 20.77 -10.69
N PRO A 820 -42.22 20.78 -10.18
CA PRO A 820 -42.49 21.01 -8.76
C PRO A 820 -42.08 19.83 -7.84
N VAL A 821 -41.63 18.69 -8.40
CA VAL A 821 -41.11 17.54 -7.65
C VAL A 821 -39.58 17.61 -7.61
N PRO A 822 -38.92 17.44 -6.45
CA PRO A 822 -37.46 17.43 -6.39
C PRO A 822 -36.89 16.23 -7.16
N GLY A 823 -36.07 16.49 -8.18
CA GLY A 823 -35.28 15.49 -8.89
C GLY A 823 -34.20 16.19 -9.74
N THR A 824 -32.99 15.61 -9.81
CA THR A 824 -31.89 16.07 -10.67
C THR A 824 -31.54 14.98 -11.67
N LEU A 825 -31.35 15.33 -12.94
CA LEU A 825 -30.91 14.40 -13.98
C LEU A 825 -29.45 14.73 -14.31
N ASP A 826 -28.51 14.06 -13.64
CA ASP A 826 -27.11 14.47 -13.61
C ASP A 826 -26.20 13.66 -14.57
N SER A 827 -26.72 12.60 -15.20
CA SER A 827 -25.99 11.77 -16.17
C SER A 827 -26.90 11.19 -17.25
N HIS A 828 -26.34 10.84 -18.40
CA HIS A 828 -27.05 10.12 -19.48
C HIS A 828 -27.58 8.75 -19.02
N THR A 829 -26.88 8.08 -18.09
CA THR A 829 -27.31 6.80 -17.52
C THR A 829 -28.53 6.93 -16.60
N ALA A 830 -28.86 8.14 -16.15
CA ALA A 830 -30.07 8.41 -15.37
C ALA A 830 -31.34 8.53 -16.26
N LEU A 831 -31.21 8.45 -17.59
CA LEU A 831 -32.35 8.35 -18.50
C LEU A 831 -33.05 6.99 -18.36
N VAL A 832 -34.36 7.02 -18.53
CA VAL A 832 -35.20 5.83 -18.69
C VAL A 832 -35.62 5.75 -20.16
N PHE A 833 -35.24 4.68 -20.83
CA PHE A 833 -35.73 4.40 -22.18
C PHE A 833 -37.06 3.66 -22.09
N TYR A 834 -37.88 3.73 -23.13
CA TYR A 834 -39.15 3.01 -23.15
C TYR A 834 -39.49 2.50 -24.53
N LYS A 835 -40.31 1.46 -24.54
CA LYS A 835 -40.84 0.81 -25.73
C LYS A 835 -42.35 0.63 -25.58
N ILE A 836 -43.09 0.80 -26.67
CA ILE A 836 -44.56 0.63 -26.68
C ILE A 836 -44.93 -0.85 -26.91
N SER A 837 -45.65 -1.46 -25.97
CA SER A 837 -46.06 -2.87 -25.93
C SER A 837 -47.55 -3.05 -26.22
N GLY A 838 -47.87 -3.97 -27.13
CA GLY A 838 -49.26 -4.37 -27.41
C GLY A 838 -50.13 -3.29 -28.06
N HIS A 839 -49.53 -2.24 -28.63
CA HIS A 839 -50.20 -1.23 -29.45
C HIS A 839 -49.96 -1.51 -30.95
N ASN A 840 -50.59 -0.74 -31.83
CA ASN A 840 -50.45 -0.89 -33.28
C ASN A 840 -48.96 -0.90 -33.70
N PRO A 841 -48.46 -1.98 -34.32
CA PRO A 841 -47.05 -2.09 -34.73
C PRO A 841 -46.70 -1.16 -35.90
N ASN A 842 -47.69 -0.54 -36.55
CA ASN A 842 -47.50 0.46 -37.59
C ASN A 842 -47.99 1.84 -37.12
N PRO A 843 -47.16 2.60 -36.38
CA PRO A 843 -47.51 3.92 -35.86
C PRO A 843 -47.76 4.98 -36.93
N ALA A 844 -47.42 4.74 -38.20
CA ALA A 844 -47.77 5.64 -39.29
C ALA A 844 -49.29 5.73 -39.54
N LEU A 845 -50.09 4.79 -39.01
CA LEU A 845 -51.54 4.73 -39.21
C LEU A 845 -52.34 5.53 -38.17
N ASP A 846 -51.85 5.64 -36.94
CA ASP A 846 -52.55 6.29 -35.80
C ASP A 846 -51.69 7.28 -35.03
N GLN A 847 -50.41 7.45 -35.37
CA GLN A 847 -49.46 8.37 -34.72
C GLN A 847 -49.38 8.15 -33.20
N HIS A 848 -49.53 6.90 -32.74
CA HIS A 848 -49.60 6.53 -31.33
C HIS A 848 -50.80 7.11 -30.56
N ALA A 849 -51.88 7.49 -31.25
CA ALA A 849 -53.09 7.98 -30.61
C ALA A 849 -53.68 6.95 -29.64
N GLY A 850 -53.81 7.34 -28.37
CA GLY A 850 -54.47 6.54 -27.33
C GLY A 850 -53.60 5.44 -26.69
N VAL A 851 -52.26 5.51 -26.76
CA VAL A 851 -51.38 4.64 -25.97
C VAL A 851 -51.57 4.94 -24.47
N MET A 852 -51.89 3.90 -23.71
CA MET A 852 -52.07 3.97 -22.26
C MET A 852 -50.73 3.77 -21.52
N PRO A 853 -50.52 4.33 -20.31
CA PRO A 853 -49.30 4.11 -19.52
C PRO A 853 -48.90 2.63 -19.34
N ALA A 854 -49.88 1.72 -19.20
CA ALA A 854 -49.64 0.29 -19.10
C ALA A 854 -49.03 -0.36 -20.37
N GLN A 855 -48.99 0.37 -21.48
CA GLN A 855 -48.37 -0.05 -22.74
C GLN A 855 -46.93 0.45 -22.86
N PHE A 856 -46.42 1.25 -21.90
CA PHE A 856 -45.00 1.58 -21.82
C PHE A 856 -44.27 0.46 -21.09
N THR A 857 -43.27 -0.10 -21.75
CA THR A 857 -42.26 -0.93 -21.10
C THR A 857 -41.07 -0.04 -20.83
N GLU A 858 -40.91 0.35 -19.57
CA GLU A 858 -39.78 1.14 -19.08
C GLU A 858 -38.53 0.26 -19.04
N LEU A 859 -37.42 0.83 -19.51
CA LEU A 859 -36.10 0.23 -19.60
C LEU A 859 -35.17 1.07 -18.75
N PHE A 860 -34.59 0.44 -17.74
CA PHE A 860 -33.68 1.09 -16.82
C PHE A 860 -32.24 0.75 -17.13
N HIS A 861 -31.31 1.63 -16.78
CA HIS A 861 -29.90 1.42 -17.09
C HIS A 861 -29.35 0.22 -16.29
N ALA A 862 -28.61 -0.68 -16.95
CA ALA A 862 -27.93 -1.83 -16.33
C ALA A 862 -26.65 -2.19 -17.11
N GLY A 863 -25.83 -3.10 -16.57
CA GLY A 863 -24.60 -3.57 -17.22
C GLY A 863 -24.81 -4.51 -18.42
N THR A 864 -26.04 -4.99 -18.67
CA THR A 864 -26.33 -5.91 -19.79
C THR A 864 -27.68 -5.58 -20.42
N PRO A 865 -27.78 -5.50 -21.77
CA PRO A 865 -29.03 -5.20 -22.46
C PRO A 865 -30.04 -6.35 -22.33
N SER A 866 -31.30 -6.03 -22.03
CA SER A 866 -32.39 -7.01 -21.91
C SER A 866 -33.74 -6.39 -22.30
N PRO A 867 -34.86 -7.15 -22.31
CA PRO A 867 -36.19 -6.59 -22.55
C PRO A 867 -36.68 -5.59 -21.50
N THR A 868 -35.97 -5.42 -20.38
CA THR A 868 -36.31 -4.51 -19.28
C THR A 868 -35.16 -3.58 -18.89
N ALA A 869 -34.01 -3.66 -19.59
CA ALA A 869 -32.83 -2.89 -19.24
C ALA A 869 -31.98 -2.48 -20.46
N TRP A 870 -31.32 -1.33 -20.37
CA TRP A 870 -30.49 -0.76 -21.43
C TRP A 870 -29.05 -0.47 -20.96
N THR A 871 -28.09 -0.50 -21.89
CA THR A 871 -26.68 -0.13 -21.66
C THR A 871 -26.29 1.13 -22.43
N TYR A 872 -25.38 1.92 -21.86
CA TYR A 872 -24.91 3.19 -22.40
C TYR A 872 -23.55 3.08 -23.10
N GLN A 873 -23.38 3.79 -24.22
CA GLN A 873 -22.09 4.01 -24.88
C GLN A 873 -22.03 5.42 -25.49
N SER A 874 -20.89 6.12 -25.32
CA SER A 874 -20.60 7.40 -25.96
C SER A 874 -19.76 7.20 -27.22
N LEU A 875 -20.08 7.87 -28.32
CA LEU A 875 -19.52 7.64 -29.65
C LEU A 875 -18.98 8.93 -30.30
N GLY A 876 -18.19 9.73 -29.55
CA GLY A 876 -17.40 10.83 -30.11
C GLY A 876 -18.18 11.87 -30.93
N GLY A 877 -19.44 12.12 -30.58
CA GLY A 877 -20.35 13.03 -31.28
C GLY A 877 -21.85 12.76 -31.08
N TYR A 878 -22.20 11.59 -30.54
CA TYR A 878 -23.56 11.20 -30.12
C TYR A 878 -23.49 10.04 -29.13
N HIS A 879 -24.65 9.63 -28.60
CA HIS A 879 -24.82 8.60 -27.58
C HIS A 879 -25.65 7.43 -28.11
N GLN A 880 -25.45 6.25 -27.51
CA GLN A 880 -26.13 5.01 -27.86
C GLN A 880 -26.76 4.36 -26.62
N ALA A 881 -28.04 4.02 -26.73
CA ALA A 881 -28.74 3.13 -25.80
C ALA A 881 -29.00 1.77 -26.47
N GLU A 882 -28.37 0.71 -25.94
CA GLU A 882 -28.55 -0.66 -26.41
C GLU A 882 -29.47 -1.47 -25.47
N PHE A 883 -30.46 -2.16 -26.02
CA PHE A 883 -31.39 -3.02 -25.26
C PHE A 883 -32.00 -4.07 -26.19
N GLN A 884 -32.82 -4.98 -25.63
CA GLN A 884 -33.51 -6.00 -26.43
C GLN A 884 -35.01 -5.70 -26.56
N VAL A 885 -35.60 -6.02 -27.71
CA VAL A 885 -37.04 -5.90 -27.93
C VAL A 885 -37.65 -7.26 -28.27
N LEU A 886 -38.79 -7.56 -27.66
CA LEU A 886 -39.63 -8.72 -28.00
C LEU A 886 -40.67 -8.39 -29.10
N SER A 887 -40.84 -7.11 -29.42
CA SER A 887 -41.69 -6.63 -30.50
C SER A 887 -41.27 -5.22 -30.91
N PHE A 888 -41.47 -4.84 -32.17
CA PHE A 888 -41.31 -3.47 -32.65
C PHE A 888 -42.68 -2.76 -32.76
N SER A 889 -42.74 -1.51 -32.35
CA SER A 889 -43.85 -0.59 -32.64
C SER A 889 -43.34 0.85 -32.64
N GLY A 890 -43.02 1.39 -31.46
CA GLY A 890 -42.30 2.64 -31.25
C GLY A 890 -41.65 2.72 -29.86
N GLY A 891 -40.81 3.73 -29.66
CA GLY A 891 -40.10 3.95 -28.40
C GLY A 891 -39.35 5.28 -28.35
N GLY A 892 -38.75 5.59 -27.21
CA GLY A 892 -38.00 6.82 -26.96
C GLY A 892 -37.29 6.75 -25.61
N GLY A 893 -36.85 7.89 -25.09
CA GLY A 893 -36.34 7.97 -23.72
C GLY A 893 -36.76 9.24 -22.99
N GLY A 894 -36.40 9.34 -21.71
CA GLY A 894 -36.89 10.38 -20.84
C GLY A 894 -36.52 10.17 -19.37
N SER A 895 -37.33 10.69 -18.47
CA SER A 895 -37.20 10.56 -17.02
C SER A 895 -38.59 10.50 -16.37
N ASN A 896 -38.74 9.79 -15.25
CA ASN A 896 -39.96 9.79 -14.44
C ASN A 896 -39.97 10.87 -13.34
N GLY A 897 -39.08 11.87 -13.43
CA GLY A 897 -39.09 13.06 -12.57
C GLY A 897 -38.47 12.89 -11.19
N ARG A 898 -37.92 11.71 -10.87
CA ARG A 898 -37.29 11.43 -9.57
C ARG A 898 -35.77 11.57 -9.57
N GLY A 899 -35.15 11.78 -10.72
CA GLY A 899 -33.68 11.86 -10.86
C GLY A 899 -32.94 10.52 -10.68
N ASP A 900 -33.58 9.52 -10.10
CA ASP A 900 -32.91 8.30 -9.64
C ASP A 900 -32.67 7.21 -10.71
N GLY A 901 -32.82 7.49 -12.02
CA GLY A 901 -32.47 6.55 -13.10
C GLY A 901 -32.94 5.10 -12.88
N GLY A 902 -34.11 4.94 -12.23
CA GLY A 902 -34.48 3.79 -11.39
C GLY A 902 -33.74 2.49 -11.63
N THR A 903 -32.74 2.16 -10.80
CA THR A 903 -32.38 0.75 -10.63
C THR A 903 -33.63 0.00 -10.18
N VAL A 904 -34.04 -1.01 -10.95
CA VAL A 904 -35.20 -1.83 -10.61
C VAL A 904 -34.87 -2.61 -9.33
N PHE A 905 -35.33 -2.13 -8.18
CA PHE A 905 -35.29 -2.91 -6.95
C PHE A 905 -36.70 -3.43 -6.65
N PRO A 906 -37.02 -4.69 -7.00
CA PRO A 906 -38.20 -5.34 -6.46
C PRO A 906 -37.92 -5.63 -4.98
N VAL A 907 -38.56 -4.87 -4.07
CA VAL A 907 -38.57 -5.05 -2.61
C VAL A 907 -37.20 -5.16 -1.95
N GLU A 908 -36.89 -4.17 -1.12
CA GLU A 908 -35.68 -4.18 -0.32
C GLU A 908 -35.82 -5.17 0.85
N LEU A 909 -35.38 -6.41 0.61
CA LEU A 909 -35.19 -7.43 1.64
C LEU A 909 -34.02 -7.01 2.52
N LEU A 910 -34.32 -6.56 3.74
CA LEU A 910 -33.30 -6.07 4.67
C LEU A 910 -32.44 -7.20 5.24
N HIS A 911 -33.04 -8.36 5.51
CA HIS A 911 -32.34 -9.57 5.92
C HIS A 911 -33.20 -10.80 5.66
N PHE A 912 -32.55 -11.94 5.43
CA PHE A 912 -33.15 -13.27 5.42
C PHE A 912 -32.21 -14.22 6.14
N GLU A 913 -32.71 -14.85 7.19
CA GLU A 913 -31.91 -15.68 8.11
C GLU A 913 -32.63 -16.99 8.43
N GLY A 914 -31.87 -17.99 8.85
CA GLY A 914 -32.38 -19.31 9.20
C GLY A 914 -31.63 -19.92 10.37
N VAL A 915 -32.37 -20.44 11.34
CA VAL A 915 -31.83 -21.02 12.57
C VAL A 915 -32.37 -22.44 12.73
N ALA A 916 -31.46 -23.40 12.91
CA ALA A 916 -31.83 -24.77 13.26
C ALA A 916 -32.30 -24.84 14.72
N ALA A 917 -33.53 -25.31 14.94
CA ALA A 917 -34.14 -25.45 16.25
C ALA A 917 -34.80 -26.83 16.40
N GLN A 918 -34.27 -27.66 17.30
CA GLN A 918 -34.76 -29.03 17.56
C GLN A 918 -34.79 -29.93 16.29
N GLU A 919 -36.00 -30.25 15.79
CA GLU A 919 -36.23 -31.07 14.59
C GLU A 919 -36.57 -30.22 13.34
N GLN A 920 -36.47 -28.89 13.41
CA GLN A 920 -36.98 -27.95 12.40
C GLN A 920 -35.96 -26.84 12.10
N ILE A 921 -36.15 -26.12 10.98
CA ILE A 921 -35.44 -24.86 10.71
C ILE A 921 -36.46 -23.72 10.70
N GLN A 922 -36.21 -22.70 11.53
CA GLN A 922 -37.01 -21.48 11.53
C GLN A 922 -36.32 -20.44 10.64
N LEU A 923 -37.06 -19.91 9.67
CA LEU A 923 -36.62 -18.87 8.75
C LEU A 923 -37.33 -17.57 9.11
N SER A 924 -36.61 -16.45 9.04
CA SER A 924 -37.15 -15.12 9.27
C SER A 924 -36.59 -14.12 8.29
N TRP A 925 -37.41 -13.17 7.84
CA TRP A 925 -36.96 -12.06 7.03
C TRP A 925 -37.76 -10.79 7.30
N SER A 926 -37.21 -9.66 6.86
CA SER A 926 -37.94 -8.41 6.83
C SER A 926 -37.71 -7.62 5.55
N THR A 927 -38.72 -6.86 5.15
CA THR A 927 -38.70 -5.94 4.01
C THR A 927 -38.76 -4.51 4.51
N ALA A 928 -37.96 -3.61 3.94
CA ALA A 928 -38.00 -2.18 4.26
C ALA A 928 -39.27 -1.54 3.69
N TRP A 929 -39.63 -1.96 2.48
CA TRP A 929 -40.82 -1.55 1.77
C TRP A 929 -41.25 -2.65 0.78
N GLU A 930 -42.55 -2.68 0.46
CA GLU A 930 -43.18 -3.62 -0.47
C GLU A 930 -43.98 -2.85 -1.52
N LEU A 931 -43.83 -3.23 -2.78
CA LEU A 931 -44.63 -2.71 -3.88
C LEU A 931 -45.11 -3.87 -4.75
N ASN A 932 -46.43 -3.98 -4.89
CA ASN A 932 -47.15 -5.05 -5.60
C ASN A 932 -46.80 -6.47 -5.16
N ASN A 933 -46.22 -6.70 -3.98
CA ASN A 933 -45.81 -8.01 -3.51
C ASN A 933 -47.02 -8.88 -3.10
N ASP A 934 -47.37 -9.88 -3.90
CA ASP A 934 -48.44 -10.82 -3.61
C ASP A 934 -48.04 -11.81 -2.50
N ARG A 935 -46.87 -12.45 -2.66
CA ARG A 935 -46.39 -13.47 -1.72
C ARG A 935 -44.90 -13.77 -1.86
N PHE A 936 -44.32 -14.29 -0.79
CA PHE A 936 -43.02 -14.96 -0.79
C PHE A 936 -43.22 -16.47 -0.88
N VAL A 937 -42.62 -17.11 -1.87
CA VAL A 937 -42.53 -18.57 -1.96
C VAL A 937 -41.18 -18.99 -1.40
N VAL A 938 -41.19 -19.68 -0.27
CA VAL A 938 -39.97 -20.19 0.36
C VAL A 938 -39.53 -21.45 -0.39
N GLN A 939 -38.28 -21.46 -0.84
CA GLN A 939 -37.69 -22.59 -1.56
C GLN A 939 -36.50 -23.15 -0.82
N ARG A 940 -36.31 -24.48 -0.90
CA ARG A 940 -35.18 -25.22 -0.32
C ARG A 940 -34.49 -26.08 -1.38
N GLN A 941 -33.17 -26.15 -1.34
CA GLN A 941 -32.33 -27.00 -2.18
C GLN A 941 -31.48 -27.93 -1.31
N ALA A 942 -31.32 -29.18 -1.78
CA ALA A 942 -30.40 -30.14 -1.19
C ALA A 942 -29.68 -31.07 -2.19
N ASN A 943 -30.22 -31.26 -3.41
CA ASN A 943 -29.63 -32.11 -4.46
C ASN A 943 -29.58 -31.40 -5.83
N GLY A 944 -29.24 -30.11 -5.85
CA GLY A 944 -29.02 -29.35 -7.09
C GLY A 944 -30.23 -28.61 -7.66
N ALA A 945 -31.47 -28.86 -7.22
CA ALA A 945 -32.65 -28.07 -7.61
C ALA A 945 -33.44 -27.53 -6.40
N PHE A 946 -33.94 -26.29 -6.50
CA PHE A 946 -34.82 -25.67 -5.50
C PHE A 946 -36.26 -26.18 -5.63
N ILE A 947 -36.82 -26.67 -4.53
CA ILE A 947 -38.24 -27.03 -4.41
C ILE A 947 -38.95 -25.99 -3.54
N SER A 948 -40.19 -25.63 -3.89
CA SER A 948 -41.02 -24.77 -3.04
C SER A 948 -41.53 -25.56 -1.84
N ILE A 949 -41.26 -25.08 -0.63
CA ILE A 949 -41.65 -25.74 0.63
C ILE A 949 -42.82 -25.04 1.33
N GLY A 950 -43.16 -23.82 0.92
CA GLY A 950 -44.33 -23.09 1.39
C GLY A 950 -44.40 -21.67 0.85
N GLU A 951 -45.48 -20.97 1.19
CA GLU A 951 -45.70 -19.58 0.77
C GLU A 951 -46.18 -18.74 1.97
N VAL A 952 -45.71 -17.49 2.05
CA VAL A 952 -46.14 -16.50 3.03
C VAL A 952 -46.67 -15.29 2.28
N LYS A 953 -47.91 -14.89 2.57
CA LYS A 953 -48.57 -13.78 1.88
C LYS A 953 -47.86 -12.46 2.18
N GLY A 954 -47.55 -11.70 1.13
CA GLY A 954 -46.97 -10.36 1.22
C GLY A 954 -48.01 -9.32 1.65
N LYS A 955 -47.55 -8.09 1.92
CA LYS A 955 -48.41 -6.96 2.31
C LYS A 955 -48.92 -6.15 1.12
N GLN A 956 -48.67 -6.60 -0.12
CA GLN A 956 -48.98 -5.90 -1.37
C GLN A 956 -48.19 -4.60 -1.51
N ASN A 957 -48.64 -3.55 -0.84
CA ASN A 957 -48.01 -2.24 -0.84
C ASN A 957 -47.77 -1.80 0.61
N SER A 958 -46.53 -1.83 1.06
CA SER A 958 -46.13 -1.35 2.39
C SER A 958 -44.95 -0.40 2.28
N ARG A 959 -44.96 0.67 3.07
CA ARG A 959 -43.79 1.56 3.25
C ARG A 959 -43.22 1.46 4.67
N GLU A 960 -43.70 0.50 5.45
CA GLU A 960 -43.27 0.22 6.81
C GLU A 960 -42.58 -1.14 6.87
N LEU A 961 -41.57 -1.24 7.74
CA LEU A 961 -40.82 -2.47 8.01
C LEU A 961 -41.78 -3.62 8.26
N SER A 962 -41.80 -4.60 7.36
CA SER A 962 -42.65 -5.79 7.48
C SER A 962 -41.79 -7.00 7.82
N ARG A 963 -42.23 -7.78 8.81
CA ARG A 963 -41.51 -8.95 9.32
C ARG A 963 -42.30 -10.22 9.03
N TYR A 964 -41.59 -11.26 8.63
CA TYR A 964 -42.14 -12.52 8.20
C TYR A 964 -41.35 -13.67 8.80
N GLU A 965 -42.04 -14.79 9.03
CA GLU A 965 -41.45 -16.02 9.53
C GLU A 965 -42.03 -17.22 8.77
N PHE A 966 -41.21 -18.25 8.58
CA PHE A 966 -41.60 -19.53 8.01
C PHE A 966 -40.85 -20.66 8.72
N THR A 967 -41.52 -21.78 9.01
CA THR A 967 -40.89 -22.95 9.64
C THR A 967 -40.82 -24.10 8.65
N ASP A 968 -39.61 -24.61 8.42
CA ASP A 968 -39.39 -25.88 7.73
C ASP A 968 -39.46 -27.01 8.75
N ASP A 969 -40.58 -27.73 8.74
CA ASP A 969 -40.85 -28.83 9.68
C ASP A 969 -40.13 -30.14 9.33
N ALA A 970 -39.49 -30.23 8.16
CA ALA A 970 -38.84 -31.44 7.69
C ALA A 970 -37.49 -31.15 6.99
N PRO A 971 -36.54 -30.47 7.66
CA PRO A 971 -35.23 -30.16 7.11
C PRO A 971 -34.42 -31.43 6.86
N LEU A 972 -33.59 -31.41 5.83
CA LEU A 972 -32.73 -32.54 5.46
C LEU A 972 -31.48 -32.55 6.35
N LEU A 973 -30.88 -33.72 6.57
CA LEU A 973 -29.64 -33.81 7.33
C LEU A 973 -28.48 -33.19 6.55
N GLY A 974 -27.68 -32.36 7.22
CA GLY A 974 -26.56 -31.63 6.62
C GLY A 974 -27.01 -30.27 6.10
N SER A 975 -26.42 -29.83 4.99
CA SER A 975 -26.69 -28.51 4.41
C SER A 975 -28.11 -28.42 3.83
N ASN A 976 -28.85 -27.38 4.24
CA ASN A 976 -30.10 -26.98 3.61
C ASN A 976 -29.94 -25.55 3.10
N ILE A 977 -30.13 -25.33 1.80
CA ILE A 977 -30.01 -24.00 1.19
C ILE A 977 -31.41 -23.45 0.95
N TYR A 978 -31.73 -22.29 1.51
CA TYR A 978 -33.03 -21.64 1.38
C TYR A 978 -32.95 -20.35 0.57
N ARG A 979 -33.98 -20.03 -0.20
CA ARG A 979 -34.18 -18.71 -0.81
C ARG A 979 -35.66 -18.35 -0.83
N LEU A 980 -35.95 -17.06 -0.91
CA LEU A 980 -37.30 -16.55 -1.13
C LEU A 980 -37.47 -16.29 -2.62
N LYS A 981 -38.59 -16.71 -3.18
CA LYS A 981 -39.08 -16.25 -4.48
C LYS A 981 -40.22 -15.30 -4.21
N GLN A 982 -39.98 -14.01 -4.32
CA GLN A 982 -41.02 -13.02 -4.20
C GLN A 982 -41.83 -12.98 -5.48
N VAL A 983 -43.16 -12.99 -5.39
CA VAL A 983 -44.07 -12.95 -6.53
C VAL A 983 -44.95 -11.73 -6.38
N ASP A 984 -45.01 -10.91 -7.43
CA ASP A 984 -45.84 -9.71 -7.48
C ASP A 984 -47.26 -10.03 -7.99
N LEU A 985 -48.20 -9.09 -7.83
CA LEU A 985 -49.61 -9.23 -8.21
C LEU A 985 -49.84 -9.47 -9.70
N ASN A 986 -48.89 -9.06 -10.56
CA ASN A 986 -48.91 -9.29 -12.01
C ASN A 986 -48.27 -10.65 -12.42
N GLY A 987 -47.76 -11.41 -11.45
CA GLY A 987 -47.08 -12.69 -11.67
C GLY A 987 -45.57 -12.60 -11.95
N SER A 988 -44.96 -11.41 -12.01
CA SER A 988 -43.50 -11.29 -12.02
C SER A 988 -42.92 -11.79 -10.70
N PHE A 989 -41.67 -12.22 -10.73
CA PHE A 989 -41.00 -12.68 -9.52
C PHE A 989 -39.52 -12.35 -9.51
N SER A 990 -38.98 -12.18 -8.31
CA SER A 990 -37.55 -12.05 -8.03
C SER A 990 -37.14 -13.08 -6.96
N TYR A 991 -35.84 -13.38 -6.88
CA TYR A 991 -35.31 -14.26 -5.85
C TYR A 991 -34.45 -13.47 -4.86
N SER A 992 -34.52 -13.82 -3.58
CA SER A 992 -33.53 -13.37 -2.60
C SER A 992 -32.20 -14.08 -2.81
N PRO A 993 -31.10 -13.55 -2.22
CA PRO A 993 -29.93 -14.36 -1.91
C PRO A 993 -30.34 -15.65 -1.19
N ALA A 994 -29.60 -16.72 -1.46
CA ALA A 994 -29.79 -17.99 -0.78
C ALA A 994 -28.98 -18.02 0.52
N ILE A 995 -29.53 -18.61 1.58
CA ILE A 995 -28.85 -18.82 2.85
C ILE A 995 -28.67 -20.32 3.10
N GLU A 996 -27.53 -20.69 3.65
CA GLU A 996 -27.26 -22.08 4.05
C GLU A 996 -27.50 -22.24 5.56
N VAL A 997 -28.31 -23.23 5.92
CA VAL A 997 -28.50 -23.65 7.31
C VAL A 997 -28.11 -25.12 7.41
N VAL A 998 -27.02 -25.39 8.15
CA VAL A 998 -26.57 -26.76 8.41
C VAL A 998 -27.43 -27.37 9.51
N PHE A 999 -28.30 -28.30 9.12
CA PHE A 999 -29.17 -29.04 10.03
C PHE A 999 -28.56 -30.41 10.37
N SER A 1000 -27.90 -30.48 11.52
CA SER A 1000 -27.48 -31.76 12.10
C SER A 1000 -28.52 -32.21 13.13
N ARG A 1001 -29.00 -33.46 13.04
CA ARG A 1001 -29.63 -34.13 14.19
C ARG A 1001 -28.56 -34.49 15.22
N ASN A 1002 -27.92 -33.49 15.85
CA ASN A 1002 -27.11 -33.73 17.04
C ASN A 1002 -28.06 -33.94 18.20
N LYS A 1003 -28.64 -35.15 18.26
CA LYS A 1003 -29.44 -35.56 19.40
C LYS A 1003 -28.55 -35.59 20.65
N GLY A 1004 -28.97 -34.86 21.69
CA GLY A 1004 -28.61 -35.17 23.06
C GLY A 1004 -27.95 -34.10 23.91
N VAL A 1005 -27.17 -33.16 23.37
CA VAL A 1005 -26.45 -32.14 24.19
C VAL A 1005 -26.35 -30.79 23.47
N TYR A 1006 -26.82 -29.71 24.11
CA TYR A 1006 -26.77 -28.34 23.57
C TYR A 1006 -26.19 -27.37 24.61
N LEU A 1007 -25.46 -26.33 24.18
CA LEU A 1007 -24.90 -25.31 25.09
C LEU A 1007 -25.53 -23.93 24.85
N PHE A 1008 -26.01 -23.27 25.90
CA PHE A 1008 -26.57 -21.92 25.81
C PHE A 1008 -26.43 -21.11 27.12
N PRO A 1009 -26.42 -19.76 27.05
CA PRO A 1009 -26.19 -18.97 25.84
C PRO A 1009 -24.75 -19.13 25.33
N ASN A 1010 -24.56 -19.02 24.02
CA ASN A 1010 -23.24 -18.96 23.41
C ASN A 1010 -23.31 -17.95 22.26
N PRO A 1011 -22.65 -16.78 22.36
CA PRO A 1011 -21.71 -16.37 23.41
C PRO A 1011 -22.29 -16.18 24.82
N SER A 1012 -21.46 -16.28 25.86
CA SER A 1012 -21.85 -16.03 27.27
C SER A 1012 -20.85 -15.15 28.03
N LYS A 1013 -21.33 -14.39 29.03
CA LYS A 1013 -20.51 -13.46 29.83
C LYS A 1013 -20.03 -14.04 31.17
N GLN A 1014 -20.94 -14.68 31.92
CA GLN A 1014 -20.65 -15.14 33.29
C GLN A 1014 -20.81 -16.66 33.47
N GLN A 1015 -21.84 -17.24 32.86
CA GLN A 1015 -22.12 -18.68 32.91
C GLN A 1015 -22.73 -19.16 31.59
N PHE A 1016 -22.62 -20.45 31.32
CA PHE A 1016 -23.31 -21.16 30.24
C PHE A 1016 -23.89 -22.46 30.78
N SER A 1017 -24.93 -22.98 30.13
CA SER A 1017 -25.59 -24.23 30.50
C SER A 1017 -25.38 -25.30 29.44
N VAL A 1018 -25.12 -26.52 29.90
CA VAL A 1018 -25.16 -27.75 29.09
C VAL A 1018 -26.53 -28.39 29.29
N GLN A 1019 -27.33 -28.44 28.24
CA GLN A 1019 -28.68 -28.97 28.25
C GLN A 1019 -28.70 -30.35 27.59
N LEU A 1020 -29.21 -31.34 28.33
CA LEU A 1020 -29.49 -32.67 27.81
C LEU A 1020 -30.88 -32.73 27.19
N GLU A 1021 -31.01 -33.46 26.11
CA GLU A 1021 -32.30 -33.75 25.50
C GLU A 1021 -33.11 -34.73 26.36
N ALA A 1022 -34.44 -34.66 26.27
CA ALA A 1022 -35.32 -35.60 26.96
C ALA A 1022 -35.09 -37.02 26.41
N GLY A 1023 -34.60 -37.93 27.25
CA GLY A 1023 -34.24 -39.31 26.88
C GLY A 1023 -32.74 -39.61 26.90
N GLU A 1024 -31.88 -38.61 27.01
CA GLU A 1024 -30.42 -38.78 27.11
C GLU A 1024 -29.98 -38.62 28.57
N ALA A 1025 -29.68 -39.73 29.25
CA ALA A 1025 -29.25 -39.76 30.65
C ALA A 1025 -27.94 -40.54 30.80
N GLY A 1026 -27.07 -40.11 31.70
CA GLY A 1026 -25.81 -40.80 31.96
C GLY A 1026 -24.75 -39.90 32.59
N GLU A 1027 -23.52 -40.42 32.66
CA GLU A 1027 -22.35 -39.67 33.09
C GLU A 1027 -21.89 -38.74 31.97
N LEU A 1028 -21.78 -37.44 32.29
CA LEU A 1028 -21.19 -36.41 31.44
C LEU A 1028 -19.79 -36.06 31.94
N ASP A 1029 -18.79 -36.11 31.06
CA ASP A 1029 -17.48 -35.46 31.25
C ASP A 1029 -17.40 -34.25 30.33
N ILE A 1030 -17.62 -33.05 30.87
CA ILE A 1030 -17.58 -31.77 30.17
C ILE A 1030 -16.19 -31.17 30.34
N ARG A 1031 -15.52 -30.84 29.25
CA ARG A 1031 -14.22 -30.15 29.20
C ARG A 1031 -14.34 -28.90 28.33
N VAL A 1032 -13.65 -27.85 28.74
CA VAL A 1032 -13.45 -26.65 27.93
C VAL A 1032 -11.96 -26.41 27.80
N LEU A 1033 -11.51 -26.27 26.57
CA LEU A 1033 -10.13 -26.12 26.16
C LEU A 1033 -9.93 -24.71 25.59
N SER A 1034 -8.80 -24.08 25.88
CA SER A 1034 -8.35 -22.90 25.13
C SER A 1034 -7.98 -23.28 23.69
N MET A 1035 -7.81 -22.30 22.82
CA MET A 1035 -7.33 -22.54 21.44
C MET A 1035 -5.92 -23.16 21.38
N ARG A 1036 -5.14 -23.09 22.47
CA ARG A 1036 -3.84 -23.78 22.61
C ARG A 1036 -3.98 -25.21 23.17
N GLY A 1037 -5.21 -25.73 23.28
CA GLY A 1037 -5.50 -27.06 23.81
C GLY A 1037 -5.41 -27.21 25.33
N LYS A 1038 -5.16 -26.12 26.07
CA LYS A 1038 -5.09 -26.15 27.55
C LYS A 1038 -6.50 -26.28 28.13
N GLU A 1039 -6.75 -27.30 28.95
CA GLU A 1039 -8.00 -27.42 29.70
C GLU A 1039 -8.13 -26.26 30.69
N VAL A 1040 -9.21 -25.48 30.52
CA VAL A 1040 -9.53 -24.33 31.36
C VAL A 1040 -10.69 -24.62 32.31
N LEU A 1041 -11.58 -25.55 31.93
CA LEU A 1041 -12.69 -25.97 32.77
C LEU A 1041 -12.97 -27.46 32.55
N ARG A 1042 -13.26 -28.19 33.64
CA ARG A 1042 -13.77 -29.56 33.55
C ARG A 1042 -14.82 -29.84 34.61
N LYS A 1043 -15.88 -30.55 34.24
CA LYS A 1043 -16.97 -30.94 35.13
C LYS A 1043 -17.46 -32.34 34.80
N GLN A 1044 -17.51 -33.20 35.81
CA GLN A 1044 -18.15 -34.51 35.72
C GLN A 1044 -19.47 -34.49 36.49
N VAL A 1045 -20.53 -34.97 35.86
CA VAL A 1045 -21.87 -34.98 36.46
C VAL A 1045 -22.73 -36.09 35.89
N HIS A 1046 -23.46 -36.79 36.75
CA HIS A 1046 -24.56 -37.66 36.34
C HIS A 1046 -25.82 -36.80 36.12
N ALA A 1047 -26.41 -36.85 34.94
CA ALA A 1047 -27.59 -36.06 34.64
C ALA A 1047 -28.68 -36.87 33.94
N SER A 1048 -29.92 -36.57 34.30
CA SER A 1048 -31.13 -37.15 33.72
C SER A 1048 -31.50 -36.44 32.41
N GLY A 1049 -32.18 -37.15 31.50
CA GLY A 1049 -32.67 -36.56 30.25
C GLY A 1049 -33.53 -35.32 30.50
N GLY A 1050 -33.27 -34.25 29.76
CA GLY A 1050 -33.90 -32.94 29.96
C GLY A 1050 -33.22 -32.04 31.01
N ALA A 1051 -32.14 -32.48 31.67
CA ALA A 1051 -31.46 -31.66 32.67
C ALA A 1051 -30.62 -30.53 32.03
N ALA A 1052 -30.66 -29.34 32.66
CA ALA A 1052 -29.76 -28.22 32.39
C ALA A 1052 -28.68 -28.17 33.47
N ILE A 1053 -27.41 -28.22 33.07
CA ILE A 1053 -26.26 -28.14 33.97
C ILE A 1053 -25.61 -26.76 33.75
N SER A 1054 -25.71 -25.85 34.72
CA SER A 1054 -25.04 -24.55 34.62
C SER A 1054 -23.56 -24.65 35.03
N LEU A 1055 -22.68 -24.01 34.28
CA LEU A 1055 -21.24 -23.87 34.54
C LEU A 1055 -20.84 -22.40 34.51
N GLU A 1056 -20.11 -21.96 35.53
CA GLU A 1056 -19.55 -20.61 35.61
C GLU A 1056 -18.13 -20.58 35.04
N TRP A 1057 -17.77 -19.49 34.37
CA TRP A 1057 -16.48 -19.37 33.72
C TRP A 1057 -15.29 -19.10 34.66
N GLY A 1058 -15.51 -18.75 35.92
CA GLY A 1058 -14.44 -18.33 36.84
C GLY A 1058 -13.57 -17.19 36.28
N SER A 1059 -12.29 -17.13 36.68
CA SER A 1059 -11.32 -16.08 36.31
C SER A 1059 -10.60 -16.32 34.97
N ILE A 1060 -11.26 -16.94 33.99
CA ILE A 1060 -10.73 -17.17 32.65
C ILE A 1060 -10.85 -15.88 31.79
N PRO A 1061 -9.89 -15.53 30.91
CA PRO A 1061 -10.03 -14.35 30.03
C PRO A 1061 -11.18 -14.49 29.00
N ALA A 1062 -11.74 -13.36 28.54
CA ALA A 1062 -12.64 -13.35 27.39
C ALA A 1062 -11.95 -13.90 26.14
N GLY A 1063 -12.66 -14.63 25.29
CA GLY A 1063 -12.07 -15.29 24.14
C GLY A 1063 -12.85 -16.49 23.61
N VAL A 1064 -12.28 -17.15 22.60
CA VAL A 1064 -12.83 -18.35 21.97
C VAL A 1064 -12.26 -19.61 22.61
N TYR A 1065 -13.15 -20.55 22.92
CA TYR A 1065 -12.84 -21.84 23.53
C TYR A 1065 -13.46 -22.98 22.72
N VAL A 1066 -12.98 -24.19 22.97
CA VAL A 1066 -13.55 -25.43 22.42
C VAL A 1066 -14.10 -26.26 23.55
N TYR A 1067 -15.36 -26.68 23.49
CA TYR A 1067 -15.92 -27.63 24.45
C TYR A 1067 -15.80 -29.06 23.90
N GLU A 1068 -15.59 -30.01 24.80
CA GLU A 1068 -15.65 -31.45 24.56
C GLU A 1068 -16.51 -32.09 25.66
N ILE A 1069 -17.60 -32.75 25.29
CA ILE A 1069 -18.51 -33.41 26.23
C ILE A 1069 -18.58 -34.88 25.87
N GLN A 1070 -18.23 -35.74 26.81
CA GLN A 1070 -18.40 -37.18 26.67
C GLN A 1070 -19.63 -37.65 27.43
N LEU A 1071 -20.59 -38.27 26.74
CA LEU A 1071 -21.81 -38.84 27.30
C LEU A 1071 -21.98 -40.27 26.78
N ASN A 1072 -22.02 -41.26 27.69
CA ASN A 1072 -22.20 -42.68 27.35
C ASN A 1072 -21.26 -43.18 26.23
N GLY A 1073 -20.00 -42.71 26.26
CA GLY A 1073 -18.97 -43.06 25.27
C GLY A 1073 -19.02 -42.26 23.96
N ARG A 1074 -20.05 -41.43 23.73
CA ARG A 1074 -20.13 -40.51 22.59
C ARG A 1074 -19.50 -39.17 22.94
N MET A 1075 -18.74 -38.60 22.00
CA MET A 1075 -18.08 -37.32 22.15
C MET A 1075 -18.80 -36.25 21.34
N TYR A 1076 -19.15 -35.14 22.00
CA TYR A 1076 -19.73 -33.94 21.42
C TYR A 1076 -18.69 -32.82 21.52
N ARG A 1077 -18.43 -32.10 20.42
CA ARG A 1077 -17.40 -31.05 20.37
C ARG A 1077 -17.91 -29.84 19.61
N GLY A 1078 -17.54 -28.65 20.06
CA GLY A 1078 -17.90 -27.41 19.36
C GLY A 1078 -17.24 -26.16 19.93
N LYS A 1079 -17.58 -25.01 19.35
CA LYS A 1079 -17.05 -23.70 19.74
C LYS A 1079 -17.88 -23.10 20.87
N LEU A 1080 -17.21 -22.48 21.85
CA LEU A 1080 -17.83 -21.75 22.95
C LEU A 1080 -17.14 -20.37 23.09
N ILE A 1081 -17.92 -19.30 23.20
CA ILE A 1081 -17.41 -17.93 23.19
C ILE A 1081 -17.70 -17.28 24.55
N ARG A 1082 -16.65 -16.80 25.22
CA ARG A 1082 -16.74 -15.96 26.42
C ARG A 1082 -16.55 -14.49 26.05
N HIS A 1083 -17.52 -13.65 26.41
CA HIS A 1083 -17.42 -12.19 26.29
C HIS A 1083 -16.70 -11.54 27.48
#